data_AF-A0A813Y6X6-F1
#
_entry.id   AF-A0A813Y6X6-F1
#
_cell.length_a   1.000
_cell.length_b   1.000
_cell.length_c   1.000
_cell.angle_alpha   90.00
_cell.angle_beta   90.00
_cell.angle_gamma   90.00
#
_symmetry.space_group_name_H-M   'P 1'
#
loop_
_entity.id
_entity.type
_entity.pdbx_description
1 polymer ?
#
loop_
_entity_poly.entity_id
_entity_poly.type
_entity_poly.pdbx_seq_one_letter_code
_entity_poly.pdbx_strand_id
1 'polypeptide(L)'
;MAEIRTTEENTTVDQDMKATTAITDTEPQISPILGYTDEPLLPLSKACSPLNEILHNMSFYTQLALDETPEQPPDGLTIDESAAIRLYTIEWDKPHRSLYSMLNYHLKNNDHEALLPYFKYIKLFVTALVKLPCIPPLTVWRGVTKNLSGEFPPGAEMTWWAFSSCTTEMTVLENNMYLGNEGDRTLFSVEVMNGRTIKAHSHFVTEDEILLLSGTHMVVQSQLSPADNLYIIHLKQVIPKTTSLEPPFEGAHIYPEIKRPFYRKKRFIIPFFSLLALFIAGVIVAIVVGLSKSTPYVCSNPFQQQGSFVTGRNPSATVLDHFRNAIDFDIAVANLADSTVTMLLRNKDDVFQTTSGITGVQPESIVSEDFNNDGKLDIATANNDDNTITILVGIGNGLFQAPVNYTVGSSPSYLIAADFNNDKKMDLAVTNQDNNSVSVLLGNGNATFQTQIQYATGNSPVSLATGDFNNDNQLDLIVVSQNDGTISMLAGNGNGVFQAGKILASGTSPNFVVAADFNNDTKLDLIFSNQLENNIEVLLNNGDGSFDIGDTYLTADSPSCIAVADINNDGNLDFAVTNSGFNNIFIFLGNGNGTFMNGVSYDTGNAPSFVIVADIDKDNKLDLAVTNNGDNTISIYRGIGNGTFYPSSTFKTGNSPSCMVSRDFNNDSIADIAVVNSDDNTVDVLLGGTIEAIRYVLTYTTGQFPYSLVSADMNNDNKQDLVMTNVRDNTLGILINKGDGTFPTSTTYTIGQNPTDVMAVDLNSDNRSDLVVAYAYNRSISVLFNNGNMTFGTAMNYTVGPSPSFILSADFNNDKKPDLAVCNQGNSSISVLLNNGNGIFGAKIDYATGRSPGSMAIGDFNKDGNIDLAVVNSGQNTISVLINKGKAVFSSAVSYNVDKVPSSISAADFNHDGNIDLVVANSGSNSIIVLFGDKNGVFASRATYKTNSYPDNVLSGDWNNDGKVDLVVTNGKSNNVVVFQNICKK
;
A
#
# COMPACT_ATOMS: atom_id res chain seq x y z
N MET A 1 66.71 14.20 43.58
CA MET A 1 66.36 15.33 44.48
C MET A 1 64.84 15.33 44.55
N ALA A 2 64.28 14.81 45.64
CA ALA A 2 63.75 15.61 46.76
C ALA A 2 62.35 16.15 46.39
N GLU A 3 61.22 15.77 47.00
CA GLU A 3 60.95 15.30 48.36
C GLU A 3 59.52 14.72 48.52
N ILE A 4 59.37 13.63 49.31
CA ILE A 4 58.36 13.37 50.38
C ILE A 4 56.88 13.12 49.97
N ARG A 5 56.13 12.09 50.42
CA ARG A 5 56.31 10.89 51.27
C ARG A 5 55.04 10.01 51.16
N THR A 6 55.25 8.73 50.86
CA THR A 6 54.79 7.53 51.58
C THR A 6 53.60 7.55 52.58
N THR A 7 52.81 6.47 52.39
CA THR A 7 52.15 5.54 53.35
C THR A 7 50.72 5.81 53.86
N GLU A 8 49.82 4.96 53.35
CA GLU A 8 48.86 4.10 54.07
C GLU A 8 48.11 4.67 55.29
N GLU A 9 46.77 4.75 55.16
CA GLU A 9 45.88 4.37 56.27
C GLU A 9 44.52 3.86 55.76
N ASN A 10 44.21 2.61 56.10
CA ASN A 10 42.88 2.01 56.04
C ASN A 10 41.84 2.87 56.77
N THR A 11 40.87 3.43 56.05
CA THR A 11 39.56 3.79 56.64
C THR A 11 38.41 3.36 55.73
N THR A 12 37.62 2.46 56.32
CA THR A 12 36.24 2.07 56.02
C THR A 12 35.37 3.08 55.28
N VAL A 13 34.80 2.66 54.14
CA VAL A 13 33.52 3.15 53.60
C VAL A 13 32.53 1.98 53.50
N ASP A 14 32.37 1.28 54.62
CA ASP A 14 31.16 0.51 54.90
C ASP A 14 30.27 1.39 55.78
N GLN A 15 29.35 2.13 55.15
CA GLN A 15 28.07 2.65 55.70
C GLN A 15 27.45 3.69 54.75
N ASP A 16 26.65 3.23 53.78
CA ASP A 16 25.41 3.93 53.39
C ASP A 16 24.37 2.97 52.75
N MET A 17 24.23 1.77 53.33
CA MET A 17 23.03 0.95 53.19
C MET A 17 22.08 1.20 54.36
N LYS A 18 21.32 2.30 54.31
CA LYS A 18 20.11 2.47 55.12
C LYS A 18 18.93 2.98 54.31
N ALA A 19 18.02 2.04 54.06
CA ALA A 19 16.64 2.23 53.64
C ALA A 19 15.94 3.48 54.23
N THR A 20 15.26 4.23 53.36
CA THR A 20 13.88 4.78 53.46
C THR A 20 13.66 5.62 52.18
N THR A 21 12.53 5.66 51.45
CA THR A 21 11.12 5.38 51.77
C THR A 21 10.31 5.32 50.46
N ALA A 22 9.38 4.37 50.36
CA ALA A 22 8.10 4.46 49.64
C ALA A 22 8.07 5.10 48.23
N ILE A 23 8.34 4.30 47.20
CA ILE A 23 7.92 4.62 45.83
C ILE A 23 6.44 4.23 45.68
N THR A 24 5.62 5.26 45.51
CA THR A 24 4.22 5.19 45.11
C THR A 24 4.04 4.60 43.72
N ASP A 25 3.03 3.73 43.57
CA ASP A 25 2.47 3.19 42.31
C ASP A 25 2.62 4.11 41.07
N THR A 26 3.74 3.98 40.37
CA THR A 26 3.94 4.10 38.91
C THR A 26 5.37 3.64 38.64
N GLU A 27 5.56 2.51 37.95
CA GLU A 27 6.88 1.99 37.57
C GLU A 27 7.72 3.05 36.83
N PRO A 28 9.06 3.08 37.00
CA PRO A 28 9.92 3.85 36.13
C PRO A 28 9.95 3.19 34.75
N GLN A 29 9.13 3.69 33.84
CA GLN A 29 9.28 3.42 32.41
C GLN A 29 10.73 3.74 32.01
N ILE A 30 11.49 2.73 31.60
CA ILE A 30 12.82 2.93 31.02
C ILE A 30 12.61 3.56 29.65
N SER A 31 13.15 4.76 29.47
CA SER A 31 12.99 5.51 28.23
C SER A 31 13.71 4.80 27.06
N PRO A 32 13.25 4.95 25.80
CA PRO A 32 13.95 4.38 24.65
C PRO A 32 15.38 4.92 24.53
N ILE A 33 16.34 4.05 24.22
CA ILE A 33 17.72 4.46 23.95
C ILE A 33 17.81 4.94 22.50
N LEU A 34 17.91 6.25 22.32
CA LEU A 34 17.99 6.91 21.02
C LEU A 34 19.41 7.40 20.73
N GLY A 35 19.76 7.57 19.44
CA GLY A 35 21.00 8.20 18.97
C GLY A 35 22.14 7.23 18.61
N TYR A 36 22.16 6.00 19.12
CA TYR A 36 23.16 5.00 18.69
C TYR A 36 23.00 4.57 17.22
N THR A 37 21.81 4.76 16.65
CA THR A 37 21.50 4.53 15.24
C THR A 37 22.26 5.47 14.31
N ASP A 38 22.60 6.67 14.79
CA ASP A 38 23.23 7.77 14.04
C ASP A 38 24.76 7.63 14.01
N GLU A 39 25.33 6.71 14.80
CA GLU A 39 26.74 6.36 14.73
C GLU A 39 27.06 5.60 13.43
N PRO A 40 28.19 5.91 12.76
CA PRO A 40 28.62 5.15 11.60
C PRO A 40 28.95 3.70 11.99
N LEU A 41 28.65 2.76 11.10
CA LEU A 41 29.10 1.38 11.27
C LEU A 41 30.63 1.31 11.13
N LEU A 42 31.32 0.89 12.19
CA LEU A 42 32.78 0.88 12.27
C LEU A 42 33.32 -0.54 12.56
N PRO A 43 34.53 -0.89 12.10
CA PRO A 43 35.24 -2.10 12.53
C PRO A 43 35.39 -2.14 14.06
N LEU A 44 35.43 -3.34 14.65
CA LEU A 44 35.32 -3.55 16.10
C LEU A 44 36.36 -2.77 16.90
N SER A 45 37.60 -2.75 16.42
CA SER A 45 38.71 -1.97 17.00
C SER A 45 38.43 -0.47 17.11
N LYS A 46 37.71 0.11 16.13
CA LYS A 46 37.28 1.51 16.13
C LYS A 46 35.99 1.71 16.93
N ALA A 47 35.06 0.76 16.87
CA ALA A 47 33.81 0.79 17.65
C ALA A 47 34.06 0.73 19.17
N CYS A 48 35.07 -0.03 19.60
CA CYS A 48 35.48 -0.15 20.99
C CYS A 48 36.50 0.93 21.44
N SER A 49 36.94 1.84 20.56
CA SER A 49 37.95 2.84 20.95
C SER A 49 37.55 3.74 22.12
N PRO A 50 36.29 4.22 22.25
CA PRO A 50 35.86 5.02 23.41
C PRO A 50 35.79 4.21 24.71
N LEU A 51 35.69 2.88 24.59
CA LEU A 51 35.54 1.97 25.73
C LEU A 51 36.89 1.66 26.41
N ASN A 52 38.01 1.90 25.72
CA ASN A 52 39.36 1.66 26.23
C ASN A 52 39.74 2.49 27.47
N GLU A 53 39.11 3.65 27.67
CA GLU A 53 39.39 4.53 28.81
C GLU A 53 38.47 4.24 30.03
N ILE A 54 37.36 3.53 29.83
CA ILE A 54 36.32 3.34 30.84
C ILE A 54 36.13 1.87 31.29
N LEU A 55 36.49 0.91 30.43
CA LEU A 55 36.45 -0.53 30.70
C LEU A 55 37.84 -1.12 30.88
N HIS A 56 37.94 -2.11 31.76
CA HIS A 56 39.23 -2.69 32.16
C HIS A 56 39.75 -3.68 31.11
N ASN A 57 40.95 -3.47 30.58
CA ASN A 57 41.60 -4.30 29.55
C ASN A 57 40.85 -4.40 28.20
N MET A 58 39.95 -3.46 27.89
CA MET A 58 39.09 -3.50 26.71
C MET A 58 39.83 -3.75 25.38
N SER A 59 41.01 -3.14 25.19
CA SER A 59 41.81 -3.30 23.98
C SER A 59 42.34 -4.73 23.80
N PHE A 60 42.70 -5.40 24.90
CA PHE A 60 43.13 -6.79 24.89
C PHE A 60 41.96 -7.71 24.52
N TYR A 61 40.79 -7.50 25.12
CA TYR A 61 39.62 -8.33 24.86
C TYR A 61 39.01 -8.11 23.46
N THR A 62 39.08 -6.89 22.95
CA THR A 62 38.73 -6.58 21.55
C THR A 62 39.63 -7.35 20.57
N GLN A 63 40.95 -7.42 20.84
CA GLN A 63 41.85 -8.21 20.01
C GLN A 63 41.59 -9.72 20.17
N LEU A 64 41.38 -10.21 21.41
CA LEU A 64 41.06 -11.61 21.67
C LEU A 64 39.76 -12.05 20.95
N ALA A 65 38.74 -11.19 20.90
CA ALA A 65 37.50 -11.46 20.16
C ALA A 65 37.71 -11.56 18.65
N LEU A 66 38.61 -10.76 18.08
CA LEU A 66 39.00 -10.83 16.67
C LEU A 66 39.82 -12.11 16.41
N ASP A 67 40.81 -12.41 17.25
CA ASP A 67 41.71 -13.56 17.10
C ASP A 67 40.98 -14.91 17.24
N GLU A 68 39.92 -14.97 18.06
CA GLU A 68 39.07 -16.16 18.25
C GLU A 68 37.92 -16.28 17.22
N THR A 69 37.69 -15.26 16.40
CA THR A 69 36.66 -15.29 15.36
C THR A 69 37.21 -15.98 14.10
N PRO A 70 36.52 -16.99 13.53
CA PRO A 70 36.98 -17.66 12.31
C PRO A 70 37.15 -16.68 11.12
N GLU A 71 38.10 -16.96 10.22
CA GLU A 71 38.32 -16.17 8.99
C GLU A 71 37.06 -16.09 8.10
N GLN A 72 36.20 -17.09 8.19
CA GLN A 72 34.86 -17.11 7.59
C GLN A 72 33.84 -17.40 8.71
N PRO A 73 33.32 -16.37 9.39
CA PRO A 73 32.24 -16.55 10.34
C PRO A 73 30.99 -17.11 9.65
N PRO A 74 30.19 -17.94 10.33
CA PRO A 74 28.92 -18.44 9.79
C PRO A 74 27.86 -17.32 9.73
N ASP A 75 26.66 -17.68 9.29
CA ASP A 75 25.45 -16.84 9.36
C ASP A 75 25.54 -15.49 8.61
N GLY A 76 26.48 -15.38 7.67
CA GLY A 76 26.64 -14.19 6.83
C GLY A 76 27.23 -12.97 7.55
N LEU A 77 27.78 -13.15 8.75
CA LEU A 77 28.44 -12.08 9.50
C LEU A 77 29.84 -11.78 8.97
N THR A 78 30.21 -10.51 8.97
CA THR A 78 31.63 -10.12 8.84
C THR A 78 32.43 -10.52 10.08
N ILE A 79 33.77 -10.54 9.96
CA ILE A 79 34.67 -10.80 11.10
C ILE A 79 34.38 -9.84 12.25
N ASP A 80 34.26 -8.54 11.98
CA ASP A 80 33.98 -7.52 13.01
C ASP A 80 32.60 -7.71 13.69
N GLU A 81 31.56 -8.10 12.94
CA GLU A 81 30.21 -8.36 13.47
C GLU A 81 30.18 -9.60 14.36
N SER A 82 30.77 -10.71 13.90
CA SER A 82 30.90 -11.94 14.70
C SER A 82 31.77 -11.72 15.94
N ALA A 83 32.87 -10.97 15.80
CA ALA A 83 33.75 -10.63 16.92
C ALA A 83 33.05 -9.68 17.93
N ALA A 84 32.13 -8.81 17.49
CA ALA A 84 31.33 -7.97 18.40
C ALA A 84 30.43 -8.82 19.31
N ILE A 85 29.82 -9.88 18.78
CA ILE A 85 29.04 -10.85 19.55
C ILE A 85 29.94 -11.66 20.47
N ARG A 86 31.08 -12.14 19.97
CA ARG A 86 32.05 -12.90 20.77
C ARG A 86 32.55 -12.09 21.96
N LEU A 87 32.90 -10.82 21.74
CA LEU A 87 33.34 -9.88 22.77
C LEU A 87 32.30 -9.68 23.89
N TYR A 88 31.01 -9.71 23.55
CA TYR A 88 29.92 -9.63 24.55
C TYR A 88 29.90 -10.83 25.52
N THR A 89 30.49 -11.97 25.12
CA THR A 89 30.46 -13.25 25.84
C THR A 89 31.81 -13.66 26.46
N ILE A 90 32.93 -13.07 26.05
CA ILE A 90 34.29 -13.42 26.52
C ILE A 90 34.51 -13.14 28.03
N GLU A 91 33.89 -12.10 28.59
CA GLU A 91 34.23 -11.57 29.92
C GLU A 91 33.28 -12.05 31.05
N TRP A 92 33.16 -13.37 31.25
CA TRP A 92 32.31 -13.91 32.33
C TRP A 92 32.99 -13.96 33.72
N ASP A 93 34.28 -14.30 33.80
CA ASP A 93 34.90 -14.68 35.08
C ASP A 93 35.55 -13.49 35.84
N LYS A 94 35.61 -12.30 35.21
CA LYS A 94 36.39 -11.10 35.63
C LYS A 94 35.89 -9.85 34.88
N PRO A 95 35.92 -8.61 35.42
CA PRO A 95 35.99 -8.13 36.82
C PRO A 95 34.84 -7.13 37.16
N HIS A 96 34.94 -6.31 38.23
CA HIS A 96 34.20 -5.03 38.25
C HIS A 96 34.68 -4.15 37.08
N ARG A 97 33.75 -3.80 36.16
CA ARG A 97 33.94 -3.04 34.91
C ARG A 97 34.28 -3.84 33.64
N SER A 98 33.66 -5.00 33.45
CA SER A 98 33.59 -5.69 32.15
C SER A 98 32.53 -5.07 31.21
N LEU A 99 32.68 -5.25 29.89
CA LEU A 99 31.73 -4.77 28.88
C LEU A 99 30.32 -5.26 29.16
N TYR A 100 30.14 -6.58 29.32
CA TYR A 100 28.85 -7.18 29.64
C TYR A 100 28.21 -6.54 30.88
N SER A 101 28.97 -6.43 31.98
CA SER A 101 28.42 -5.97 33.27
C SER A 101 28.07 -4.48 33.25
N MET A 102 28.92 -3.63 32.68
CA MET A 102 28.69 -2.19 32.63
C MET A 102 27.62 -1.82 31.61
N LEU A 103 27.64 -2.43 30.42
CA LEU A 103 26.61 -2.20 29.42
C LEU A 103 25.24 -2.61 29.98
N ASN A 104 25.09 -3.83 30.53
CA ASN A 104 23.83 -4.23 31.15
C ASN A 104 23.46 -3.43 32.41
N TYR A 105 24.42 -2.85 33.13
CA TYR A 105 24.13 -1.92 34.24
C TYR A 105 23.52 -0.63 33.70
N HIS A 106 24.12 -0.01 32.69
CA HIS A 106 23.62 1.23 32.11
C HIS A 106 22.29 1.04 31.37
N LEU A 107 22.09 -0.07 30.63
CA LEU A 107 20.82 -0.40 29.96
C LEU A 107 19.63 -0.62 30.91
N LYS A 108 19.88 -0.85 32.21
CA LYS A 108 18.84 -1.04 33.25
C LYS A 108 18.59 0.21 34.09
N ASN A 109 19.31 1.31 33.81
CA ASN A 109 19.20 2.59 34.51
C ASN A 109 18.82 3.70 33.51
N ASN A 110 18.05 4.70 33.94
CA ASN A 110 17.64 5.82 33.08
C ASN A 110 18.75 6.85 32.77
N ASP A 111 20.02 6.47 32.88
CA ASP A 111 21.19 7.32 32.62
C ASP A 111 21.73 7.10 31.21
N HIS A 112 21.09 7.76 30.23
CA HIS A 112 21.43 7.59 28.82
C HIS A 112 22.74 8.30 28.44
N GLU A 113 23.17 9.33 29.18
CA GLU A 113 24.48 9.96 28.95
C GLU A 113 25.62 8.96 29.22
N ALA A 114 25.47 8.09 30.23
CA ALA A 114 26.45 7.04 30.52
C ALA A 114 26.54 5.96 29.42
N LEU A 115 25.58 5.88 28.50
CA LEU A 115 25.61 5.00 27.33
C LEU A 115 26.32 5.59 26.11
N LEU A 116 26.52 6.92 26.03
CA LEU A 116 27.15 7.56 24.85
C LEU A 116 28.49 6.91 24.44
N PRO A 117 29.42 6.55 25.35
CA PRO A 117 30.65 5.85 24.97
C PRO A 117 30.44 4.49 24.30
N TYR A 118 29.29 3.85 24.54
CA TYR A 118 28.95 2.53 24.04
C TYR A 118 28.24 2.56 22.69
N PHE A 119 27.73 3.72 22.23
CA PHE A 119 26.85 3.80 21.05
C PHE A 119 27.47 3.18 19.78
N LYS A 120 28.76 3.42 19.53
CA LYS A 120 29.50 2.81 18.40
C LYS A 120 29.59 1.28 18.48
N TYR A 121 29.81 0.75 19.68
CA TYR A 121 29.80 -0.69 19.92
C TYR A 121 28.38 -1.28 19.82
N ILE A 122 27.38 -0.62 20.41
CA ILE A 122 25.97 -1.02 20.34
C ILE A 122 25.49 -1.06 18.88
N LYS A 123 25.83 -0.07 18.05
CA LYS A 123 25.52 -0.05 16.61
C LYS A 123 26.04 -1.32 15.92
N LEU A 124 27.33 -1.63 16.05
CA LEU A 124 27.93 -2.83 15.46
C LEU A 124 27.31 -4.13 16.01
N PHE A 125 27.09 -4.21 17.32
CA PHE A 125 26.53 -5.39 17.99
C PHE A 125 25.07 -5.65 17.59
N VAL A 126 24.22 -4.62 17.57
CA VAL A 126 22.82 -4.73 17.13
C VAL A 126 22.74 -5.07 15.64
N THR A 127 23.56 -4.44 14.78
CA THR A 127 23.65 -4.81 13.36
C THR A 127 24.00 -6.28 13.18
N ALA A 128 24.95 -6.82 13.95
CA ALA A 128 25.28 -8.24 13.95
C ALA A 128 24.10 -9.12 14.41
N LEU A 129 23.39 -8.75 15.47
CA LEU A 129 22.23 -9.53 15.97
C LEU A 129 21.02 -9.54 15.03
N VAL A 130 20.78 -8.45 14.28
CA VAL A 130 19.67 -8.37 13.32
C VAL A 130 19.91 -9.29 12.12
N LYS A 131 21.17 -9.46 11.70
CA LYS A 131 21.57 -10.38 10.62
C LYS A 131 21.42 -11.87 10.98
N LEU A 132 21.49 -12.22 12.26
CA LEU A 132 21.37 -13.62 12.67
C LEU A 132 19.96 -14.19 12.41
N PRO A 133 19.86 -15.49 12.04
CA PRO A 133 18.57 -16.12 11.82
C PRO A 133 17.72 -16.12 13.09
N CYS A 134 16.43 -15.86 12.90
CA CYS A 134 15.43 -16.04 13.94
C CYS A 134 15.22 -17.53 14.22
N ILE A 135 15.22 -17.91 15.50
CA ILE A 135 14.79 -19.26 15.90
C ILE A 135 13.25 -19.37 15.85
N PRO A 136 12.67 -20.54 15.55
CA PRO A 136 11.24 -20.76 15.69
C PRO A 136 10.76 -20.54 17.14
N PRO A 137 9.46 -20.24 17.37
CA PRO A 137 8.93 -20.01 18.71
C PRO A 137 9.23 -21.17 19.67
N LEU A 138 9.92 -20.85 20.77
CA LEU A 138 10.44 -21.82 21.73
C LEU A 138 10.40 -21.23 23.14
N THR A 139 10.28 -22.08 24.16
CA THR A 139 10.54 -21.68 25.55
C THR A 139 12.03 -21.72 25.85
N VAL A 140 12.57 -20.58 26.28
CA VAL A 140 13.95 -20.44 26.76
C VAL A 140 13.97 -20.07 28.25
N TRP A 141 15.12 -20.26 28.88
CA TRP A 141 15.29 -20.18 30.32
C TRP A 141 16.43 -19.22 30.69
N ARG A 142 16.29 -18.43 31.77
CA ARG A 142 17.48 -17.99 32.53
C ARG A 142 17.18 -17.86 34.02
N GLY A 143 18.20 -18.16 34.82
CA GLY A 143 18.18 -18.00 36.26
C GLY A 143 18.70 -16.63 36.73
N VAL A 144 18.21 -16.21 37.89
CA VAL A 144 18.75 -15.11 38.69
C VAL A 144 18.77 -15.53 40.16
N THR A 145 19.88 -15.30 40.85
CA THR A 145 20.13 -15.61 42.27
C THR A 145 19.48 -14.61 43.25
N LYS A 146 18.26 -14.15 42.93
CA LYS A 146 17.44 -13.25 43.75
C LYS A 146 15.96 -13.61 43.62
N ASN A 147 15.17 -13.30 44.65
CA ASN A 147 13.70 -13.35 44.59
C ASN A 147 13.17 -12.06 43.95
N LEU A 148 12.91 -12.10 42.64
CA LEU A 148 12.29 -11.02 41.88
C LEU A 148 10.77 -11.17 41.78
N SER A 149 10.19 -12.13 42.50
CA SER A 149 8.80 -12.53 42.30
C SER A 149 7.77 -11.49 42.75
N GLY A 150 8.18 -10.52 43.57
CA GLY A 150 7.38 -9.34 43.89
C GLY A 150 7.40 -8.25 42.82
N GLU A 151 8.37 -8.28 41.89
CA GLU A 151 8.55 -7.31 40.81
C GLU A 151 7.77 -7.70 39.54
N PHE A 152 7.36 -8.97 39.41
CA PHE A 152 6.73 -9.52 38.20
C PHE A 152 5.42 -10.28 38.52
N PRO A 153 4.32 -9.60 38.90
CA PRO A 153 3.04 -10.24 39.13
C PRO A 153 2.39 -10.70 37.81
N PRO A 154 1.52 -11.74 37.81
CA PRO A 154 0.79 -12.16 36.61
C PRO A 154 -0.04 -11.02 36.01
N GLY A 155 0.11 -10.81 34.70
CA GLY A 155 -0.49 -9.70 33.94
C GLY A 155 0.34 -8.42 33.93
N ALA A 156 1.52 -8.37 34.55
CA ALA A 156 2.45 -7.26 34.35
C ALA A 156 3.04 -7.31 32.93
N GLU A 157 3.16 -6.13 32.32
CA GLU A 157 3.94 -5.91 31.11
C GLU A 157 5.35 -5.47 31.50
N MET A 158 6.34 -5.91 30.73
CA MET A 158 7.71 -5.43 30.88
C MET A 158 8.37 -5.32 29.50
N THR A 159 9.39 -4.48 29.40
CA THR A 159 10.26 -4.44 28.23
C THR A 159 11.62 -5.02 28.57
N TRP A 160 12.06 -5.98 27.76
CA TRP A 160 13.35 -6.64 27.88
C TRP A 160 14.45 -5.75 27.28
N TRP A 161 14.96 -4.81 28.07
CA TRP A 161 16.02 -3.87 27.66
C TRP A 161 17.44 -4.46 27.74
N ALA A 162 17.61 -5.63 28.35
CA ALA A 162 18.92 -6.24 28.58
C ALA A 162 19.32 -7.23 27.48
N PHE A 163 20.54 -7.12 26.96
CA PHE A 163 21.12 -8.15 26.08
C PHE A 163 21.50 -9.46 26.83
N SER A 164 20.98 -9.70 28.04
CA SER A 164 21.34 -10.86 28.86
C SER A 164 20.83 -12.17 28.22
N SER A 165 21.70 -13.14 27.98
CA SER A 165 21.37 -14.39 27.26
C SER A 165 20.34 -15.28 27.96
N CYS A 166 19.63 -16.09 27.19
CA CYS A 166 18.79 -17.19 27.66
C CYS A 166 19.34 -18.51 27.10
N THR A 167 18.95 -19.64 27.68
CA THR A 167 19.35 -20.98 27.22
C THR A 167 18.15 -21.89 26.96
N THR A 168 18.29 -22.84 26.05
CA THR A 168 17.35 -23.95 25.83
C THR A 168 17.58 -25.11 26.81
N GLU A 169 18.78 -25.18 27.42
CA GLU A 169 19.25 -26.33 28.20
C GLU A 169 19.19 -26.06 29.71
N MET A 170 18.27 -26.71 30.43
CA MET A 170 18.12 -26.54 31.89
C MET A 170 19.39 -26.90 32.66
N THR A 171 20.17 -27.86 32.14
CA THR A 171 21.47 -28.31 32.66
C THR A 171 22.52 -27.19 32.77
N VAL A 172 22.46 -26.18 31.89
CA VAL A 172 23.33 -24.99 31.97
C VAL A 172 23.02 -24.16 33.22
N LEU A 173 21.74 -24.11 33.65
CA LEU A 173 21.31 -23.36 34.83
C LEU A 173 21.59 -24.08 36.16
N GLU A 174 21.58 -25.41 36.14
CA GLU A 174 21.81 -26.30 37.29
C GLU A 174 23.30 -26.41 37.70
N ASN A 175 24.22 -26.05 36.82
CA ASN A 175 25.68 -26.07 37.05
C ASN A 175 26.18 -24.92 37.96
N ASN A 176 25.38 -24.50 38.95
CA ASN A 176 25.68 -23.54 40.03
C ASN A 176 25.94 -22.06 39.66
N MET A 177 26.03 -21.66 38.39
CA MET A 177 26.48 -20.30 38.03
C MET A 177 25.39 -19.29 37.65
N TYR A 178 24.20 -19.74 37.22
CA TYR A 178 23.13 -18.82 36.76
C TYR A 178 21.88 -18.81 37.67
N LEU A 179 21.41 -19.97 38.13
CA LEU A 179 20.26 -20.07 39.04
C LEU A 179 20.67 -20.36 40.50
N GLY A 180 21.75 -21.14 40.69
CA GLY A 180 22.26 -21.55 42.00
C GLY A 180 21.41 -22.63 42.68
N ASN A 181 22.05 -23.44 43.54
CA ASN A 181 21.41 -24.60 44.18
C ASN A 181 20.78 -24.31 45.57
N GLU A 182 21.04 -23.15 46.17
CA GLU A 182 20.50 -22.73 47.48
C GLU A 182 20.15 -21.23 47.49
N GLY A 183 19.25 -20.81 48.37
CA GLY A 183 18.85 -19.40 48.55
C GLY A 183 17.66 -18.94 47.69
N ASP A 184 17.30 -17.66 47.83
CA ASP A 184 16.26 -16.99 47.04
C ASP A 184 16.69 -16.87 45.57
N ARG A 185 15.90 -17.45 44.66
CA ARG A 185 16.23 -17.56 43.24
C ARG A 185 14.99 -17.51 42.35
N THR A 186 15.13 -16.87 41.20
CA THR A 186 14.08 -16.71 40.20
C THR A 186 14.49 -17.41 38.91
N LEU A 187 13.62 -18.26 38.38
CA LEU A 187 13.76 -18.89 37.06
C LEU A 187 12.73 -18.27 36.11
N PHE A 188 13.21 -17.57 35.10
CA PHE A 188 12.37 -17.09 34.01
C PHE A 188 12.20 -18.21 32.97
N SER A 189 10.94 -18.56 32.69
CA SER A 189 10.51 -19.33 31.52
C SER A 189 9.99 -18.35 30.50
N VAL A 190 10.69 -18.13 29.40
CA VAL A 190 10.36 -17.11 28.40
C VAL A 190 9.90 -17.77 27.11
N GLU A 191 8.63 -17.62 26.74
CA GLU A 191 8.16 -17.95 25.39
C GLU A 191 8.61 -16.85 24.43
N VAL A 192 9.63 -17.13 23.63
CA VAL A 192 10.19 -16.19 22.66
C VAL A 192 9.65 -16.49 21.28
N MET A 193 9.39 -15.44 20.50
CA MET A 193 8.97 -15.54 19.10
C MET A 193 10.12 -15.13 18.17
N ASN A 194 10.92 -14.14 18.56
CA ASN A 194 11.97 -13.55 17.71
C ASN A 194 13.39 -13.67 18.31
N GLY A 195 13.72 -14.79 18.97
CA GLY A 195 15.07 -14.99 19.52
C GLY A 195 16.16 -15.10 18.45
N ARG A 196 17.41 -14.79 18.81
CA ARG A 196 18.61 -14.94 17.99
C ARG A 196 19.58 -15.90 18.68
N THR A 197 19.86 -17.06 18.08
CA THR A 197 20.91 -17.94 18.60
C THR A 197 22.27 -17.30 18.32
N ILE A 198 23.13 -17.21 19.33
CA ILE A 198 24.50 -16.70 19.21
C ILE A 198 25.55 -17.81 19.37
N LYS A 199 25.15 -19.08 19.43
CA LYS A 199 26.02 -20.24 19.71
C LYS A 199 27.30 -20.27 18.88
N ALA A 200 27.20 -20.00 17.58
CA ALA A 200 28.34 -20.03 16.66
C ALA A 200 29.29 -18.83 16.83
N HIS A 201 28.82 -17.75 17.45
CA HIS A 201 29.53 -16.47 17.61
C HIS A 201 29.90 -16.17 19.07
N SER A 202 29.40 -16.96 20.02
CA SER A 202 29.77 -16.90 21.44
C SER A 202 31.16 -17.48 21.69
N HIS A 203 31.81 -16.99 22.75
CA HIS A 203 32.98 -17.63 23.35
C HIS A 203 32.64 -19.03 23.89
N PHE A 204 31.41 -19.23 24.37
CA PHE A 204 30.91 -20.50 24.91
C PHE A 204 30.18 -21.32 23.84
N VAL A 205 30.91 -21.75 22.80
CA VAL A 205 30.37 -22.49 21.63
C VAL A 205 29.66 -23.82 21.95
N THR A 206 29.81 -24.33 23.18
CA THR A 206 29.19 -25.56 23.65
C THR A 206 27.79 -25.38 24.23
N GLU A 207 27.40 -24.15 24.57
CA GLU A 207 26.12 -23.83 25.20
C GLU A 207 25.15 -23.21 24.18
N ASP A 208 23.86 -23.55 24.26
CA ASP A 208 22.84 -22.85 23.51
C ASP A 208 22.56 -21.50 24.20
N GLU A 209 23.10 -20.43 23.62
CA GLU A 209 22.86 -19.05 24.02
C GLU A 209 21.94 -18.33 23.03
N ILE A 210 20.83 -17.78 23.52
CA ILE A 210 19.83 -17.05 22.75
C ILE A 210 19.73 -15.62 23.29
N LEU A 211 19.92 -14.63 22.41
CA LEU A 211 19.68 -13.23 22.70
C LEU A 211 18.32 -12.77 22.19
N LEU A 212 17.76 -11.80 22.91
CA LEU A 212 16.60 -11.02 22.48
C LEU A 212 17.08 -9.64 22.07
N LEU A 213 16.44 -9.06 21.05
CA LEU A 213 16.66 -7.66 20.72
C LEU A 213 16.22 -6.80 21.91
N SER A 214 17.02 -5.78 22.23
CA SER A 214 16.65 -4.82 23.27
C SER A 214 15.35 -4.12 22.88
N GLY A 215 14.45 -3.91 23.85
CA GLY A 215 13.10 -3.41 23.58
C GLY A 215 12.04 -4.51 23.38
N THR A 216 12.38 -5.79 23.51
CA THR A 216 11.38 -6.87 23.32
C THR A 216 10.32 -6.84 24.43
N HIS A 217 9.05 -6.64 24.07
CA HIS A 217 7.94 -6.59 25.03
C HIS A 217 7.50 -7.98 25.49
N MET A 218 7.19 -8.11 26.78
CA MET A 218 6.84 -9.35 27.45
C MET A 218 5.65 -9.13 28.39
N VAL A 219 4.77 -10.13 28.50
CA VAL A 219 3.72 -10.18 29.54
C VAL A 219 3.97 -11.37 30.46
N VAL A 220 3.92 -11.13 31.77
CA VAL A 220 3.97 -12.19 32.78
C VAL A 220 2.68 -13.01 32.71
N GLN A 221 2.75 -14.25 32.23
CA GLN A 221 1.62 -15.15 32.10
C GLN A 221 1.21 -15.77 33.45
N SER A 222 2.19 -16.23 34.23
CA SER A 222 1.93 -16.85 35.54
C SER A 222 3.19 -16.92 36.39
N GLN A 223 3.01 -17.16 37.69
CA GLN A 223 4.07 -17.28 38.67
C GLN A 223 3.82 -18.53 39.53
N LEU A 224 4.88 -19.29 39.82
CA LEU A 224 4.86 -20.48 40.67
C LEU A 224 5.95 -20.38 41.75
N SER A 225 5.72 -20.97 42.92
CA SER A 225 6.75 -21.12 43.96
C SER A 225 6.77 -22.56 44.49
N PRO A 226 7.59 -23.46 43.92
CA PRO A 226 7.61 -24.89 44.25
C PRO A 226 8.41 -25.22 45.54
N ALA A 227 8.34 -24.34 46.55
CA ALA A 227 9.21 -24.33 47.73
C ALA A 227 10.70 -24.13 47.40
N ASP A 228 11.60 -24.49 48.33
CA ASP A 228 13.07 -24.35 48.27
C ASP A 228 13.55 -22.98 47.72
N ASN A 229 12.87 -21.91 48.16
CA ASN A 229 13.15 -20.52 47.81
C ASN A 229 13.23 -20.23 46.29
N LEU A 230 12.66 -21.11 45.47
CA LEU A 230 12.52 -20.95 44.02
C LEU A 230 11.21 -20.23 43.68
N TYR A 231 11.30 -19.35 42.69
CA TYR A 231 10.18 -18.65 42.08
C TYR A 231 10.28 -18.78 40.56
N ILE A 232 9.31 -19.42 39.91
CA ILE A 232 9.26 -19.52 38.45
C ILE A 232 8.32 -18.42 37.94
N ILE A 233 8.80 -17.61 37.00
CA ILE A 233 8.04 -16.58 36.31
C ILE A 233 7.92 -16.99 34.84
N HIS A 234 6.70 -17.18 34.36
CA HIS A 234 6.43 -17.43 32.96
C HIS A 234 6.19 -16.10 32.25
N LEU A 235 7.07 -15.77 31.30
CA LEU A 235 6.99 -14.62 30.42
C LEU A 235 6.58 -15.10 29.03
N LYS A 236 5.76 -14.31 28.34
CA LYS A 236 5.45 -14.50 26.93
C LYS A 236 5.76 -13.24 26.16
N GLN A 237 6.54 -13.36 25.09
CA GLN A 237 6.78 -12.25 24.18
C GLN A 237 5.44 -11.81 23.56
N VAL A 238 5.21 -10.51 23.56
CA VAL A 238 4.06 -9.89 22.90
C VAL A 238 4.57 -8.89 21.87
N ILE A 239 3.88 -8.83 20.73
CA ILE A 239 4.05 -7.76 19.76
C ILE A 239 3.01 -6.71 20.15
N PRO A 240 3.40 -5.48 20.54
CA PRO A 240 2.44 -4.44 20.89
C PRO A 240 1.57 -4.07 19.68
N LYS A 241 0.25 -3.86 19.85
CA LYS A 241 -0.51 -3.07 18.88
C LYS A 241 -0.16 -1.60 19.13
N THR A 242 0.09 -0.84 18.07
CA THR A 242 0.30 0.61 18.08
C THR A 242 -0.79 1.36 18.87
N THR A 243 -0.35 2.10 19.89
CA THR A 243 -0.91 3.43 20.19
C THR A 243 0.20 4.46 20.10
N SER A 244 0.10 5.29 19.05
CA SER A 244 0.78 6.55 18.77
C SER A 244 1.51 7.25 19.94
N LEU A 245 2.78 7.63 19.71
CA LEU A 245 3.37 8.95 20.05
C LEU A 245 4.84 9.01 19.59
N GLU A 246 5.17 9.96 18.71
CA GLU A 246 6.54 10.46 18.56
C GLU A 246 7.00 11.20 19.85
N PRO A 247 8.31 11.41 20.06
CA PRO A 247 8.85 11.83 21.35
C PRO A 247 8.58 13.32 21.62
N PRO A 248 8.53 13.72 22.90
CA PRO A 248 9.39 14.86 23.25
C PRO A 248 10.03 14.77 24.65
N PHE A 249 11.35 15.00 24.68
CA PHE A 249 11.97 15.73 25.78
C PHE A 249 11.23 17.07 25.98
N GLU A 250 10.58 17.27 27.13
CA GLU A 250 10.91 18.33 28.10
C GLU A 250 9.88 18.40 29.25
N GLY A 251 10.37 18.59 30.48
CA GLY A 251 9.63 19.41 31.44
C GLY A 251 8.71 18.72 32.44
N ALA A 252 9.30 17.99 33.39
CA ALA A 252 8.77 17.87 34.74
C ALA A 252 8.18 19.19 35.28
N HIS A 253 7.15 19.14 36.15
CA HIS A 253 7.34 19.42 37.58
C HIS A 253 6.07 19.45 38.47
N ILE A 254 6.14 18.65 39.56
CA ILE A 254 5.74 18.95 40.96
C ILE A 254 4.38 18.42 41.51
N TYR A 255 4.50 17.32 42.28
CA TYR A 255 3.79 16.88 43.50
C TYR A 255 3.43 18.00 44.53
N PRO A 256 2.88 17.76 45.76
CA PRO A 256 2.25 16.59 46.39
C PRO A 256 0.81 16.97 46.91
N GLU A 257 0.02 16.31 47.78
CA GLU A 257 0.23 15.55 49.03
C GLU A 257 -1.03 14.72 49.46
N ILE A 258 -0.81 13.45 49.80
CA ILE A 258 -1.06 12.79 51.11
C ILE A 258 -2.49 12.74 51.77
N LYS A 259 -2.87 11.49 52.15
CA LYS A 259 -3.75 10.98 53.26
C LYS A 259 -5.27 10.75 53.02
N ARG A 260 -5.65 9.45 52.99
CA ARG A 260 -6.93 8.94 53.54
C ARG A 260 -6.81 8.80 55.08
N PRO A 261 -7.89 9.00 55.88
CA PRO A 261 -8.63 7.81 56.34
C PRO A 261 -10.16 7.98 56.58
N PHE A 262 -10.86 6.84 56.57
CA PHE A 262 -12.24 6.57 57.03
C PHE A 262 -12.76 7.38 58.25
N TYR A 263 -14.01 7.91 58.20
CA TYR A 263 -15.14 7.42 59.04
C TYR A 263 -16.53 8.05 58.72
N ARG A 264 -17.56 7.26 59.03
CA ARG A 264 -19.02 7.40 58.85
C ARG A 264 -19.75 8.56 59.58
N LYS A 265 -20.83 9.00 58.91
CA LYS A 265 -22.22 9.30 59.40
C LYS A 265 -22.61 10.67 60.03
N LYS A 266 -23.58 11.28 59.33
CA LYS A 266 -24.88 11.86 59.78
C LYS A 266 -24.99 13.36 60.18
N ARG A 267 -25.81 14.07 59.38
CA ARG A 267 -27.00 14.92 59.75
C ARG A 267 -26.70 16.22 60.56
N PHE A 268 -27.23 17.43 60.28
CA PHE A 268 -28.61 17.84 59.96
C PHE A 268 -28.69 19.39 59.70
N ILE A 269 -29.60 19.83 58.80
CA ILE A 269 -30.38 21.10 58.69
C ILE A 269 -29.71 22.50 58.66
N ILE A 270 -29.97 23.19 57.53
CA ILE A 270 -29.63 24.59 57.16
C ILE A 270 -30.75 25.61 57.48
N PRO A 271 -30.45 26.92 57.44
CA PRO A 271 -31.44 27.93 57.02
C PRO A 271 -30.92 29.11 56.17
N PHE A 272 -31.77 29.55 55.22
CA PHE A 272 -32.01 30.95 54.76
C PHE A 272 -30.91 31.80 54.06
N PHE A 273 -31.30 32.38 52.91
CA PHE A 273 -30.81 33.64 52.26
C PHE A 273 -29.35 33.63 51.74
N SER A 274 -28.89 34.59 50.91
CA SER A 274 -29.54 35.76 50.27
C SER A 274 -29.87 35.49 48.80
N LEU A 275 -31.16 35.49 48.46
CA LEU A 275 -31.64 35.34 47.08
C LEU A 275 -31.54 36.65 46.28
N LEU A 276 -31.44 36.51 44.95
CA LEU A 276 -32.06 37.36 43.92
C LEU A 276 -31.24 38.51 43.25
N ALA A 277 -30.17 38.17 42.50
CA ALA A 277 -29.66 39.08 41.44
C ALA A 277 -28.92 38.44 40.23
N LEU A 278 -28.65 37.13 40.21
CA LEU A 278 -27.72 36.51 39.23
C LEU A 278 -28.31 35.41 38.33
N PHE A 279 -29.64 35.25 38.29
CA PHE A 279 -30.29 34.17 37.51
C PHE A 279 -30.91 34.57 36.16
N ILE A 280 -30.73 35.82 35.70
CA ILE A 280 -31.28 36.31 34.42
C ILE A 280 -30.18 36.62 33.38
N ALA A 281 -28.90 36.71 33.78
CA ALA A 281 -27.79 36.87 32.84
C ALA A 281 -27.22 35.53 32.30
N GLY A 282 -27.38 34.42 33.04
CA GLY A 282 -26.79 33.12 32.69
C GLY A 282 -27.56 32.28 31.66
N VAL A 283 -28.84 32.59 31.40
CA VAL A 283 -29.69 31.79 30.49
C VAL A 283 -29.73 32.37 29.06
N ILE A 284 -29.33 33.63 28.87
CA ILE A 284 -29.16 34.21 27.52
C ILE A 284 -27.80 33.83 26.90
N VAL A 285 -26.74 33.68 27.72
CA VAL A 285 -25.44 33.20 27.22
C VAL A 285 -25.49 31.71 26.81
N ALA A 286 -26.31 30.89 27.47
CA ALA A 286 -26.47 29.47 27.13
C ALA A 286 -27.32 29.21 25.86
N ILE A 287 -28.01 30.21 25.31
CA ILE A 287 -28.74 30.11 24.02
C ILE A 287 -27.94 30.74 22.87
N VAL A 288 -27.00 31.64 23.15
CA VAL A 288 -26.11 32.23 22.12
C VAL A 288 -24.82 31.41 21.92
N VAL A 289 -24.36 30.63 22.89
CA VAL A 289 -23.17 29.75 22.76
C VAL A 289 -23.51 28.32 22.28
N GLY A 290 -24.80 27.99 22.14
CA GLY A 290 -25.28 26.72 21.57
C GLY A 290 -25.45 26.70 20.05
N LEU A 291 -24.96 27.74 19.35
CA LEU A 291 -24.99 27.86 17.88
C LEU A 291 -23.65 28.37 17.34
N SER A 292 -22.52 27.89 17.85
CA SER A 292 -21.36 27.71 16.97
C SER A 292 -21.45 26.33 16.36
N LYS A 293 -22.12 26.22 15.20
CA LYS A 293 -21.70 25.20 14.23
C LYS A 293 -20.23 25.48 13.97
N SER A 294 -19.36 24.58 14.40
CA SER A 294 -18.00 24.49 13.88
C SER A 294 -18.14 24.37 12.36
N THR A 295 -17.84 25.46 11.65
CA THR A 295 -17.56 25.38 10.22
C THR A 295 -16.41 24.39 10.06
N PRO A 296 -16.58 23.28 9.32
CA PRO A 296 -15.47 22.37 9.09
C PRO A 296 -14.33 23.14 8.41
N TYR A 297 -13.11 22.84 8.83
CA TYR A 297 -11.93 23.38 8.17
C TYR A 297 -11.80 22.70 6.80
N VAL A 298 -12.12 23.47 5.76
CA VAL A 298 -12.02 23.01 4.37
C VAL A 298 -10.63 23.34 3.85
N CYS A 299 -9.70 22.38 3.83
CA CYS A 299 -8.30 22.59 3.47
C CYS A 299 -8.09 22.93 1.99
N SER A 300 -7.97 24.20 1.63
CA SER A 300 -7.93 24.52 0.20
C SER A 300 -6.73 24.00 -0.62
N ASN A 301 -5.69 23.44 0.01
CA ASN A 301 -4.36 23.27 -0.60
C ASN A 301 -3.54 22.14 0.06
N PRO A 302 -2.22 21.92 -0.31
CA PRO A 302 -1.10 22.56 0.44
C PRO A 302 0.39 22.70 -0.07
N PHE A 303 0.95 21.97 -1.06
CA PHE A 303 2.29 21.29 -0.98
C PHE A 303 3.69 21.99 -1.20
N GLN A 304 4.82 21.21 -1.20
CA GLN A 304 6.28 21.63 -1.18
C GLN A 304 7.26 20.68 -2.00
N GLN A 305 8.45 20.15 -1.56
CA GLN A 305 9.27 19.14 -2.34
C GLN A 305 10.54 18.46 -1.65
N GLN A 306 10.70 17.11 -1.62
CA GLN A 306 11.91 16.41 -1.06
C GLN A 306 12.43 15.09 -1.73
N GLY A 307 13.37 15.08 -2.71
CA GLY A 307 14.17 13.84 -2.98
C GLY A 307 14.66 13.55 -4.41
N SER A 308 15.67 12.66 -4.56
CA SER A 308 16.11 11.95 -5.80
C SER A 308 17.21 10.87 -5.56
N PHE A 309 16.98 9.57 -5.81
CA PHE A 309 17.83 8.42 -5.32
C PHE A 309 18.10 7.18 -6.28
N VAL A 310 17.57 7.10 -7.51
CA VAL A 310 17.86 6.16 -8.68
C VAL A 310 17.43 4.65 -8.73
N THR A 311 16.37 4.27 -9.49
CA THR A 311 16.09 2.93 -10.15
C THR A 311 15.05 3.02 -11.31
N GLY A 312 15.01 2.15 -12.36
CA GLY A 312 13.91 2.04 -13.38
C GLY A 312 14.27 2.40 -14.86
N ARG A 313 13.31 2.62 -15.82
CA ARG A 313 13.56 3.50 -17.01
C ARG A 313 12.42 4.32 -17.72
N ASN A 314 11.10 3.98 -17.77
CA ASN A 314 10.07 4.72 -18.60
C ASN A 314 8.54 4.45 -18.32
N PRO A 315 7.77 5.21 -17.49
CA PRO A 315 6.52 4.76 -16.79
C PRO A 315 5.13 4.52 -17.44
N SER A 316 4.22 3.76 -16.76
CA SER A 316 2.82 3.41 -17.21
C SER A 316 1.76 2.87 -16.15
N ALA A 317 1.83 3.18 -14.84
CA ALA A 317 1.99 2.14 -13.78
C ALA A 317 0.94 1.26 -12.95
N THR A 318 -0.34 1.31 -12.52
CA THR A 318 -1.47 2.25 -12.29
C THR A 318 -2.75 1.51 -11.76
N VAL A 319 -2.75 0.93 -10.52
CA VAL A 319 -3.92 0.19 -9.90
C VAL A 319 -3.98 0.06 -8.34
N LEU A 320 -4.07 -1.12 -7.61
CA LEU A 320 -3.87 -1.40 -6.12
C LEU A 320 -4.36 -2.81 -5.52
N ASP A 321 -4.22 -3.06 -4.18
CA ASP A 321 -4.70 -4.13 -3.20
C ASP A 321 -3.74 -5.14 -2.41
N HIS A 322 -3.82 -6.50 -2.38
CA HIS A 322 -3.02 -7.44 -1.51
C HIS A 322 -2.26 -8.64 -2.22
N PHE A 323 -1.10 -9.13 -1.70
CA PHE A 323 -0.09 -9.96 -2.46
C PHE A 323 0.92 -10.96 -1.79
N ARG A 324 1.01 -11.18 -0.47
CA ARG A 324 1.78 -12.32 0.16
C ARG A 324 1.33 -12.59 1.61
N ASN A 325 0.07 -12.26 1.91
CA ASN A 325 -0.72 -12.68 3.08
C ASN A 325 -0.25 -12.09 4.44
N ALA A 326 0.14 -10.83 4.43
CA ALA A 326 0.06 -9.88 5.55
C ALA A 326 -1.26 -9.07 5.46
N ILE A 327 -1.25 -7.79 5.86
CA ILE A 327 -2.39 -6.85 5.80
C ILE A 327 -1.88 -5.43 5.45
N ASP A 328 -1.13 -5.32 4.35
CA ASP A 328 -0.17 -4.23 4.05
C ASP A 328 -0.08 -3.99 2.51
N PHE A 329 0.76 -3.09 1.97
CA PHE A 329 0.71 -2.71 0.53
C PHE A 329 2.09 -2.32 -0.12
N ASP A 330 2.35 -2.57 -1.43
CA ASP A 330 3.71 -2.46 -2.05
C ASP A 330 3.88 -1.81 -3.47
N ILE A 331 4.82 -2.17 -4.38
CA ILE A 331 5.19 -1.31 -5.58
C ILE A 331 5.46 -2.03 -6.97
N ALA A 332 4.48 -2.71 -7.57
CA ALA A 332 4.56 -3.28 -8.94
C ALA A 332 4.96 -2.29 -10.09
N VAL A 333 6.13 -2.38 -10.73
CA VAL A 333 6.89 -1.39 -11.59
C VAL A 333 6.80 -1.12 -13.13
N ALA A 334 5.74 -1.23 -13.97
CA ALA A 334 5.94 -1.39 -15.45
C ALA A 334 6.46 -0.18 -16.28
N ASN A 335 7.28 -0.39 -17.33
CA ASN A 335 7.92 0.68 -18.13
C ASN A 335 8.16 0.39 -19.65
N LEU A 336 7.96 1.37 -20.55
CA LEU A 336 8.25 1.32 -22.01
C LEU A 336 9.72 1.59 -22.35
N ALA A 337 10.58 0.60 -22.15
CA ALA A 337 12.00 0.65 -22.58
C ALA A 337 12.54 -0.77 -22.94
N ASP A 338 13.82 -1.09 -22.74
CA ASP A 338 14.41 -2.42 -23.06
C ASP A 338 13.94 -3.56 -22.12
N SER A 339 12.95 -3.28 -21.25
CA SER A 339 11.68 -4.04 -21.17
C SER A 339 11.46 -5.01 -20.00
N THR A 340 12.34 -5.10 -18.99
CA THR A 340 12.39 -6.20 -18.02
C THR A 340 11.22 -6.29 -16.99
N VAL A 341 11.28 -7.19 -15.99
CA VAL A 341 10.29 -7.31 -14.89
C VAL A 341 10.88 -7.23 -13.45
N THR A 342 11.92 -6.40 -13.25
CA THR A 342 12.80 -6.18 -12.08
C THR A 342 12.13 -5.77 -10.78
N MET A 343 11.50 -6.72 -10.07
CA MET A 343 10.85 -6.42 -8.78
C MET A 343 11.78 -6.06 -7.59
N LEU A 344 13.10 -5.90 -7.78
CA LEU A 344 14.25 -5.53 -6.89
C LEU A 344 14.38 -6.18 -5.47
N LEU A 345 15.58 -6.24 -4.86
CA LEU A 345 15.98 -6.82 -3.53
C LEU A 345 15.73 -5.99 -2.22
N ARG A 346 14.80 -6.41 -1.32
CA ARG A 346 14.21 -5.81 -0.07
C ARG A 346 14.64 -6.22 1.33
N ASN A 347 15.84 -6.70 1.63
CA ASN A 347 16.10 -7.33 2.94
C ASN A 347 16.03 -6.39 4.18
N LYS A 348 14.81 -6.04 4.63
CA LYS A 348 14.38 -5.29 5.83
C LYS A 348 15.19 -4.06 6.25
N ASP A 349 15.55 -3.22 5.28
CA ASP A 349 15.90 -1.80 5.47
C ASP A 349 15.30 -0.97 4.29
N ASP A 350 15.98 -0.01 3.62
CA ASP A 350 15.36 0.76 2.51
C ASP A 350 16.31 1.22 1.35
N VAL A 351 17.03 0.31 0.68
CA VAL A 351 17.82 0.58 -0.55
C VAL A 351 17.79 -0.63 -1.52
N PHE A 352 17.14 -0.50 -2.67
CA PHE A 352 16.64 -1.63 -3.47
C PHE A 352 17.71 -2.32 -4.38
N GLN A 353 17.67 -3.66 -4.54
CA GLN A 353 18.78 -4.50 -5.12
C GLN A 353 18.29 -5.58 -6.16
N THR A 354 18.85 -6.79 -6.36
CA THR A 354 18.53 -7.67 -7.55
C THR A 354 18.37 -9.22 -7.31
N THR A 355 17.73 -10.01 -8.24
CA THR A 355 17.85 -11.50 -8.39
C THR A 355 17.69 -12.14 -9.82
N SER A 356 16.61 -11.97 -10.62
CA SER A 356 16.47 -12.17 -12.11
C SER A 356 15.84 -13.45 -12.77
N GLY A 357 15.02 -13.29 -13.86
CA GLY A 357 14.45 -14.35 -14.74
C GLY A 357 13.20 -14.01 -15.65
N ILE A 358 13.32 -13.95 -17.00
CA ILE A 358 12.22 -14.08 -18.04
C ILE A 358 11.74 -12.78 -18.80
N THR A 359 11.11 -12.89 -20.00
CA THR A 359 10.19 -11.93 -20.71
C THR A 359 10.61 -11.60 -22.20
N GLY A 360 9.87 -10.81 -23.04
CA GLY A 360 10.24 -10.48 -24.46
C GLY A 360 9.64 -9.24 -25.25
N VAL A 361 10.35 -8.08 -25.29
CA VAL A 361 10.37 -6.80 -26.15
C VAL A 361 9.26 -5.67 -26.19
N GLN A 362 9.26 -4.58 -25.35
CA GLN A 362 8.44 -3.30 -25.29
C GLN A 362 7.14 -3.09 -24.39
N PRO A 363 7.17 -2.85 -23.04
CA PRO A 363 6.00 -2.72 -22.11
C PRO A 363 5.24 -1.39 -22.02
N GLU A 364 4.01 -1.36 -21.46
CA GLU A 364 3.09 -0.20 -21.59
C GLU A 364 1.93 -0.03 -20.54
N SER A 365 1.78 -0.84 -19.46
CA SER A 365 0.52 -0.88 -18.65
C SER A 365 0.65 -1.55 -17.25
N ILE A 366 -0.39 -1.58 -16.37
CA ILE A 366 -0.61 -2.44 -15.14
C ILE A 366 -2.09 -2.37 -14.63
N VAL A 367 -2.68 -3.44 -14.02
CA VAL A 367 -3.90 -3.50 -13.12
C VAL A 367 -3.90 -4.54 -11.94
N SER A 368 -5.06 -5.10 -11.45
CA SER A 368 -5.22 -5.70 -10.08
C SER A 368 -5.91 -7.06 -9.80
N GLU A 369 -7.11 -7.48 -10.24
CA GLU A 369 -7.87 -8.51 -9.44
C GLU A 369 -7.99 -9.97 -10.00
N ASP A 370 -8.99 -10.76 -9.54
CA ASP A 370 -8.98 -12.21 -9.15
C ASP A 370 -9.14 -13.26 -10.29
N PHE A 371 -8.82 -14.56 -10.06
CA PHE A 371 -8.38 -15.43 -11.17
C PHE A 371 -8.80 -16.91 -11.24
N ASN A 372 -8.42 -17.82 -10.34
CA ASN A 372 -9.12 -19.09 -10.10
C ASN A 372 -8.77 -19.88 -8.80
N ASN A 373 -9.69 -19.80 -7.84
CA ASN A 373 -10.07 -20.83 -6.87
C ASN A 373 -9.08 -21.17 -5.73
N ASP A 374 -8.83 -20.18 -4.86
CA ASP A 374 -8.77 -20.30 -3.40
C ASP A 374 -8.60 -18.98 -2.62
N GLY A 375 -8.09 -17.93 -3.27
CA GLY A 375 -7.51 -16.75 -2.62
C GLY A 375 -5.97 -16.58 -2.73
N LYS A 376 -5.23 -17.33 -3.59
CA LYS A 376 -3.79 -17.09 -3.88
C LYS A 376 -3.51 -15.96 -4.88
N LEU A 377 -3.51 -14.73 -4.41
CA LEU A 377 -3.61 -13.54 -5.28
C LEU A 377 -2.34 -13.32 -6.17
N ASP A 378 -2.47 -13.21 -7.51
CA ASP A 378 -1.38 -13.34 -8.49
C ASP A 378 -1.34 -12.32 -9.66
N ILE A 379 -0.16 -11.90 -10.14
CA ILE A 379 -0.02 -10.91 -11.25
C ILE A 379 -0.38 -11.45 -12.66
N ALA A 380 -0.60 -10.63 -13.71
CA ALA A 380 -0.65 -11.03 -15.15
C ALA A 380 -0.62 -9.80 -16.09
N THR A 381 -0.58 -9.94 -17.42
CA THR A 381 -0.29 -8.80 -18.33
C THR A 381 -1.11 -8.75 -19.65
N ALA A 382 -0.70 -7.97 -20.66
CA ALA A 382 -1.20 -8.02 -22.06
C ALA A 382 -0.12 -8.52 -23.08
N ASN A 383 -0.45 -8.77 -24.35
CA ASN A 383 0.50 -9.14 -25.44
C ASN A 383 0.15 -8.50 -26.80
N ASN A 384 1.01 -7.67 -27.41
CA ASN A 384 0.83 -7.12 -28.78
C ASN A 384 1.80 -7.69 -29.85
N ASP A 385 2.23 -6.89 -30.83
CA ASP A 385 2.06 -7.20 -32.28
C ASP A 385 2.73 -8.42 -32.91
N ASP A 386 3.78 -9.03 -32.33
CA ASP A 386 4.23 -10.40 -32.71
C ASP A 386 4.01 -11.48 -31.64
N ASN A 387 2.89 -11.32 -30.95
CA ASN A 387 1.85 -12.34 -30.83
C ASN A 387 2.11 -13.55 -29.89
N THR A 388 1.64 -13.44 -28.64
CA THR A 388 1.20 -14.60 -27.83
C THR A 388 -0.02 -14.25 -26.96
N ILE A 389 -0.58 -15.20 -26.22
CA ILE A 389 -1.09 -14.96 -24.85
C ILE A 389 -0.09 -15.63 -23.88
N THR A 390 -0.08 -15.27 -22.61
CA THR A 390 0.28 -16.21 -21.54
C THR A 390 -0.79 -16.13 -20.43
N ILE A 391 -0.80 -17.08 -19.50
CA ILE A 391 -1.43 -17.05 -18.16
C ILE A 391 -0.77 -18.23 -17.41
N LEU A 392 -0.52 -18.05 -16.11
CA LEU A 392 0.15 -19.02 -15.22
C LEU A 392 -0.79 -19.40 -14.05
N VAL A 393 -0.30 -19.94 -12.91
CA VAL A 393 -1.10 -20.28 -11.68
C VAL A 393 -0.32 -20.34 -10.35
N GLY A 394 0.23 -19.21 -9.91
CA GLY A 394 1.01 -18.94 -8.70
C GLY A 394 1.56 -20.02 -7.77
N ILE A 395 1.36 -19.78 -6.46
CA ILE A 395 1.87 -20.60 -5.34
C ILE A 395 2.27 -19.75 -4.10
N GLY A 396 3.02 -18.66 -4.27
CA GLY A 396 3.28 -17.67 -3.21
C GLY A 396 4.44 -16.64 -3.35
N ASN A 397 4.99 -16.28 -4.53
CA ASN A 397 6.17 -15.41 -4.58
C ASN A 397 6.32 -14.32 -5.68
N GLY A 398 6.79 -14.67 -6.90
CA GLY A 398 7.80 -13.79 -7.52
C GLY A 398 8.42 -13.96 -8.93
N LEU A 399 8.42 -15.10 -9.64
CA LEU A 399 9.14 -15.20 -10.95
C LEU A 399 8.71 -16.30 -11.97
N PHE A 400 8.04 -17.43 -11.63
CA PHE A 400 7.49 -18.39 -12.64
C PHE A 400 7.84 -19.94 -12.48
N GLN A 401 7.62 -20.88 -13.46
CA GLN A 401 8.33 -22.21 -13.70
C GLN A 401 8.20 -22.83 -15.18
N ALA A 402 9.24 -23.26 -15.97
CA ALA A 402 9.59 -23.09 -17.46
C ALA A 402 8.81 -23.59 -18.78
N PRO A 403 8.83 -22.85 -19.97
CA PRO A 403 7.67 -22.41 -20.85
C PRO A 403 7.27 -23.19 -22.16
N VAL A 404 6.56 -22.54 -23.13
CA VAL A 404 5.50 -23.11 -24.03
C VAL A 404 5.62 -23.06 -25.60
N ASN A 405 4.99 -22.11 -26.35
CA ASN A 405 4.61 -22.26 -27.80
C ASN A 405 3.08 -22.11 -28.16
N TYR A 406 2.54 -20.93 -28.55
CA TYR A 406 1.09 -20.60 -28.79
C TYR A 406 0.78 -19.76 -30.10
N THR A 407 -0.37 -19.91 -30.80
CA THR A 407 -0.79 -19.13 -32.02
C THR A 407 -2.31 -19.05 -32.35
N VAL A 408 -2.86 -17.85 -32.73
CA VAL A 408 -4.08 -17.58 -33.57
C VAL A 408 -4.18 -16.22 -34.34
N GLY A 409 -3.80 -15.04 -33.79
CA GLY A 409 -4.16 -13.69 -34.32
C GLY A 409 -3.93 -12.51 -33.33
N SER A 410 -4.05 -11.25 -33.75
CA SER A 410 -3.17 -10.13 -33.28
C SER A 410 -3.79 -8.88 -32.62
N SER A 411 -2.99 -8.18 -31.81
CA SER A 411 -3.08 -6.75 -31.37
C SER A 411 -4.11 -6.30 -30.30
N PRO A 412 -3.64 -6.09 -29.05
CA PRO A 412 -4.32 -5.48 -27.89
C PRO A 412 -3.46 -4.48 -27.05
N SER A 413 -4.06 -3.75 -26.10
CA SER A 413 -3.36 -2.88 -25.12
C SER A 413 -4.18 -2.59 -23.84
N TYR A 414 -3.69 -2.94 -22.63
CA TYR A 414 -4.22 -2.61 -21.26
C TYR A 414 -5.28 -3.56 -20.59
N LEU A 415 -5.27 -3.62 -19.24
CA LEU A 415 -5.96 -4.42 -18.19
C LEU A 415 -7.48 -4.30 -17.84
N ILE A 416 -8.21 -5.34 -17.35
CA ILE A 416 -9.15 -5.55 -16.15
C ILE A 416 -10.61 -5.95 -16.50
N ALA A 417 -11.46 -6.39 -15.55
CA ALA A 417 -12.56 -7.38 -15.74
C ALA A 417 -13.71 -7.28 -14.71
N ALA A 418 -14.64 -8.26 -14.67
CA ALA A 418 -15.84 -8.21 -13.80
C ALA A 418 -16.02 -9.43 -12.86
N ASP A 419 -17.08 -10.27 -13.01
CA ASP A 419 -18.27 -10.14 -12.12
C ASP A 419 -19.41 -11.17 -12.24
N PHE A 420 -19.18 -12.39 -12.76
CA PHE A 420 -19.74 -12.62 -14.09
C PHE A 420 -20.88 -13.65 -14.34
N ASN A 421 -20.98 -14.85 -13.75
CA ASN A 421 -22.13 -15.73 -14.13
C ASN A 421 -22.71 -16.74 -13.14
N ASN A 422 -22.41 -16.61 -11.84
CA ASN A 422 -23.20 -17.09 -10.69
C ASN A 422 -23.28 -18.62 -10.47
N ASP A 423 -23.08 -19.45 -11.50
CA ASP A 423 -23.02 -20.92 -11.46
C ASP A 423 -22.13 -21.40 -10.30
N LYS A 424 -20.84 -21.05 -10.40
CA LYS A 424 -19.82 -20.79 -9.35
C LYS A 424 -18.67 -19.97 -9.98
N LYS A 425 -18.97 -19.17 -11.03
CA LYS A 425 -18.05 -18.79 -12.13
C LYS A 425 -18.08 -17.31 -12.52
N MET A 426 -16.93 -16.82 -12.98
CA MET A 426 -16.63 -15.39 -13.19
C MET A 426 -16.04 -15.02 -14.57
N ASP A 427 -15.98 -15.96 -15.52
CA ASP A 427 -16.53 -15.75 -16.87
C ASP A 427 -15.98 -14.51 -17.67
N LEU A 428 -14.67 -14.36 -17.92
CA LEU A 428 -14.17 -14.19 -19.32
C LEU A 428 -14.51 -12.88 -20.14
N ALA A 429 -13.60 -11.91 -20.38
CA ALA A 429 -13.95 -10.61 -21.01
C ALA A 429 -12.93 -9.89 -21.94
N VAL A 430 -11.79 -10.46 -22.33
CA VAL A 430 -10.63 -9.70 -22.87
C VAL A 430 -10.73 -8.91 -24.19
N THR A 431 -10.15 -7.70 -24.16
CA THR A 431 -10.15 -6.62 -25.19
C THR A 431 -9.18 -6.75 -26.42
N ASN A 432 -9.23 -5.86 -27.45
CA ASN A 432 -8.96 -6.25 -28.87
C ASN A 432 -8.45 -5.13 -29.92
N GLN A 433 -7.87 -3.98 -29.53
CA GLN A 433 -7.25 -2.84 -30.35
C GLN A 433 -7.91 -2.27 -31.67
N ASP A 434 -7.18 -1.46 -32.52
CA ASP A 434 -7.53 -0.75 -33.81
C ASP A 434 -8.49 -1.50 -34.77
N ASN A 435 -8.62 -2.84 -34.61
CA ASN A 435 -9.36 -3.79 -35.46
C ASN A 435 -10.47 -4.59 -34.71
N ASN A 436 -11.03 -3.99 -33.66
CA ASN A 436 -12.47 -3.80 -33.49
C ASN A 436 -13.31 -5.08 -33.29
N SER A 437 -13.04 -5.79 -32.19
CA SER A 437 -13.52 -7.14 -31.84
C SER A 437 -13.76 -7.37 -30.32
N VAL A 438 -14.30 -8.52 -29.81
CA VAL A 438 -14.39 -8.79 -28.34
C VAL A 438 -14.30 -10.21 -27.65
N SER A 439 -14.55 -11.39 -28.26
CA SER A 439 -14.69 -12.70 -27.52
C SER A 439 -15.92 -13.64 -27.83
N VAL A 440 -16.32 -14.69 -27.01
CA VAL A 440 -17.59 -15.54 -27.08
C VAL A 440 -17.53 -17.07 -26.78
N LEU A 441 -17.49 -17.57 -25.51
CA LEU A 441 -18.11 -18.85 -25.00
C LEU A 441 -18.92 -18.79 -23.62
N LEU A 442 -18.51 -19.42 -22.49
CA LEU A 442 -19.18 -19.43 -21.13
C LEU A 442 -18.31 -19.98 -19.91
N GLY A 443 -17.51 -19.18 -19.15
CA GLY A 443 -16.60 -19.50 -17.98
C GLY A 443 -15.05 -19.25 -18.11
N ASN A 444 -14.08 -19.82 -17.37
CA ASN A 444 -13.07 -20.83 -17.85
C ASN A 444 -12.31 -21.76 -16.90
N GLY A 445 -11.67 -21.33 -15.80
CA GLY A 445 -11.24 -22.27 -14.76
C GLY A 445 -9.77 -22.50 -14.37
N ASN A 446 -8.82 -22.97 -15.21
CA ASN A 446 -7.44 -23.20 -14.74
C ASN A 446 -6.14 -22.77 -15.55
N ALA A 447 -6.03 -22.58 -16.91
CA ALA A 447 -4.85 -22.07 -17.70
C ALA A 447 -4.88 -22.12 -19.27
N THR A 448 -5.48 -23.11 -19.97
CA THR A 448 -5.30 -23.32 -21.45
C THR A 448 -6.55 -23.14 -22.36
N PHE A 449 -6.75 -21.94 -22.90
CA PHE A 449 -8.03 -21.37 -23.42
C PHE A 449 -8.64 -21.99 -24.69
N GLN A 450 -9.72 -21.38 -25.21
CA GLN A 450 -10.00 -21.43 -26.65
C GLN A 450 -10.59 -20.23 -27.43
N THR A 451 -11.54 -19.31 -27.03
CA THR A 451 -12.15 -18.45 -28.11
C THR A 451 -12.89 -17.11 -27.88
N GLN A 452 -14.07 -16.97 -28.59
CA GLN A 452 -14.59 -16.00 -29.62
C GLN A 452 -15.96 -16.35 -30.31
N ILE A 453 -16.74 -15.38 -30.87
CA ILE A 453 -17.50 -15.32 -32.18
C ILE A 453 -17.99 -13.87 -32.53
N GLN A 454 -18.36 -13.57 -33.80
CA GLN A 454 -18.06 -12.27 -34.47
C GLN A 454 -19.21 -11.35 -34.99
N TYR A 455 -19.20 -10.05 -34.59
CA TYR A 455 -19.46 -8.86 -35.47
C TYR A 455 -18.66 -7.61 -35.02
N ALA A 456 -18.85 -6.41 -35.60
CA ALA A 456 -17.97 -5.25 -35.36
C ALA A 456 -18.67 -3.86 -35.50
N THR A 457 -18.01 -2.80 -34.98
CA THR A 457 -18.26 -1.37 -35.29
C THR A 457 -16.91 -0.62 -35.57
N GLY A 458 -16.42 0.29 -34.71
CA GLY A 458 -15.30 1.23 -34.97
C GLY A 458 -14.03 1.11 -34.09
N ASN A 459 -13.14 2.12 -34.13
CA ASN A 459 -11.65 2.04 -33.98
C ASN A 459 -10.91 2.74 -32.79
N SER A 460 -9.85 2.06 -32.30
CA SER A 460 -8.66 2.55 -31.52
C SER A 460 -8.71 2.68 -29.96
N PRO A 461 -8.60 1.59 -29.18
CA PRO A 461 -8.97 1.46 -27.74
C PRO A 461 -7.95 1.59 -26.59
N VAL A 462 -8.44 2.01 -25.39
CA VAL A 462 -7.83 1.84 -24.03
C VAL A 462 -8.84 1.96 -22.82
N SER A 463 -9.87 1.09 -22.60
CA SER A 463 -10.90 1.30 -21.51
C SER A 463 -12.01 0.23 -21.23
N LEU A 464 -12.50 0.00 -19.98
CA LEU A 464 -13.76 -0.70 -19.57
C LEU A 464 -14.64 -0.04 -18.44
N ALA A 465 -14.57 -0.43 -17.16
CA ALA A 465 -15.27 0.05 -15.92
C ALA A 465 -16.80 -0.03 -15.83
N THR A 466 -17.35 -0.13 -14.62
CA THR A 466 -18.37 -1.14 -14.24
C THR A 466 -19.61 -0.61 -13.51
N GLY A 467 -20.72 -1.36 -13.52
CA GLY A 467 -21.87 -1.20 -12.62
C GLY A 467 -23.17 -1.91 -13.09
N ASP A 468 -23.95 -2.45 -12.14
CA ASP A 468 -25.38 -2.84 -12.28
C ASP A 468 -26.28 -1.58 -12.49
N PHE A 469 -26.08 -0.85 -13.57
CA PHE A 469 -26.30 0.60 -13.69
C PHE A 469 -27.72 1.19 -13.55
N ASN A 470 -28.76 0.43 -13.19
CA ASN A 470 -30.12 0.97 -13.12
C ASN A 470 -30.94 0.51 -11.90
N ASN A 471 -31.82 -0.50 -12.06
CA ASN A 471 -32.62 -1.04 -10.96
C ASN A 471 -33.12 -2.47 -11.28
N ASP A 472 -32.28 -3.31 -11.89
CA ASP A 472 -32.65 -4.60 -12.48
C ASP A 472 -31.66 -5.78 -12.24
N ASN A 473 -30.55 -5.58 -11.49
CA ASN A 473 -29.86 -6.55 -10.59
C ASN A 473 -28.69 -7.43 -11.14
N GLN A 474 -28.02 -7.01 -12.23
CA GLN A 474 -27.26 -7.89 -13.13
C GLN A 474 -26.20 -7.12 -14.02
N LEU A 475 -24.95 -7.64 -14.22
CA LEU A 475 -23.76 -7.17 -15.01
C LEU A 475 -24.19 -6.27 -16.17
N ASP A 476 -24.03 -4.96 -16.00
CA ASP A 476 -24.57 -4.00 -16.96
C ASP A 476 -23.46 -3.33 -17.80
N LEU A 477 -23.67 -3.37 -19.11
CA LEU A 477 -22.85 -2.73 -20.13
C LEU A 477 -22.91 -1.19 -20.08
N ILE A 478 -21.85 -0.39 -20.01
CA ILE A 478 -21.84 0.99 -20.52
C ILE A 478 -20.44 1.25 -21.08
N VAL A 479 -20.31 1.65 -22.35
CA VAL A 479 -19.17 1.18 -23.18
C VAL A 479 -18.64 2.21 -24.20
N VAL A 480 -17.36 2.57 -24.28
CA VAL A 480 -16.90 3.70 -25.13
C VAL A 480 -15.42 3.62 -25.56
N SER A 481 -14.85 4.14 -26.67
CA SER A 481 -15.45 4.74 -27.86
C SER A 481 -14.64 5.46 -29.03
N GLN A 482 -13.34 5.86 -29.02
CA GLN A 482 -12.47 6.10 -30.24
C GLN A 482 -12.63 7.37 -31.14
N ASN A 483 -11.51 7.92 -31.71
CA ASN A 483 -11.19 9.21 -32.38
C ASN A 483 -12.32 10.04 -33.08
N ASP A 484 -13.50 9.46 -33.38
CA ASP A 484 -14.52 9.95 -34.33
C ASP A 484 -16.04 9.98 -33.93
N GLY A 485 -16.62 8.99 -33.24
CA GLY A 485 -18.06 8.58 -33.37
C GLY A 485 -19.18 9.07 -32.39
N THR A 486 -20.04 8.16 -31.91
CA THR A 486 -21.37 8.41 -31.27
C THR A 486 -21.63 7.64 -29.94
N ILE A 487 -22.56 6.69 -29.77
CA ILE A 487 -22.61 5.65 -28.67
C ILE A 487 -23.67 4.54 -28.89
N SER A 488 -23.64 3.49 -28.04
CA SER A 488 -24.61 2.39 -27.98
C SER A 488 -25.56 2.30 -26.71
N MET A 489 -26.22 1.16 -26.37
CA MET A 489 -26.88 0.66 -25.12
C MET A 489 -27.58 -0.71 -25.42
N LEU A 490 -27.41 -1.76 -24.59
CA LEU A 490 -27.70 -3.16 -25.00
C LEU A 490 -28.91 -3.83 -24.31
N ALA A 491 -29.90 -3.03 -23.87
CA ALA A 491 -31.07 -3.41 -23.06
C ALA A 491 -31.20 -4.90 -22.67
N GLY A 492 -30.90 -5.24 -21.41
CA GLY A 492 -30.78 -6.62 -20.94
C GLY A 492 -32.04 -7.48 -21.05
N ASN A 493 -31.84 -8.79 -21.25
CA ASN A 493 -32.91 -9.76 -21.54
C ASN A 493 -32.53 -11.26 -21.39
N GLY A 494 -31.27 -11.60 -21.11
CA GLY A 494 -30.84 -12.98 -20.83
C GLY A 494 -31.01 -13.99 -21.99
N ASN A 495 -30.92 -13.56 -23.26
CA ASN A 495 -31.22 -14.43 -24.42
C ASN A 495 -30.11 -14.57 -25.48
N GLY A 496 -28.99 -13.85 -25.38
CA GLY A 496 -27.82 -14.04 -26.25
C GLY A 496 -28.00 -13.69 -27.74
N VAL A 497 -28.92 -12.79 -28.10
CA VAL A 497 -29.15 -12.37 -29.51
C VAL A 497 -29.46 -10.87 -29.55
N PHE A 498 -28.64 -10.10 -30.27
CA PHE A 498 -28.34 -8.71 -29.91
C PHE A 498 -27.99 -7.76 -31.10
N GLN A 499 -28.26 -6.44 -30.97
CA GLN A 499 -28.32 -5.46 -32.09
C GLN A 499 -27.81 -3.97 -31.94
N ALA A 500 -27.25 -3.50 -30.80
CA ALA A 500 -26.95 -2.07 -30.48
C ALA A 500 -28.21 -1.12 -30.41
N GLY A 501 -28.54 -0.05 -31.25
CA GLY A 501 -29.77 0.90 -31.25
C GLY A 501 -29.78 2.50 -31.57
N LYS A 502 -30.23 3.47 -30.67
CA LYS A 502 -30.37 5.02 -30.75
C LYS A 502 -29.10 5.92 -30.37
N ILE A 503 -29.13 7.30 -30.45
CA ILE A 503 -27.99 8.26 -30.14
C ILE A 503 -28.33 9.64 -29.41
N LEU A 504 -27.45 10.21 -28.53
CA LEU A 504 -27.23 11.62 -27.97
C LEU A 504 -25.73 12.23 -27.82
N ALA A 505 -25.07 12.66 -26.66
CA ALA A 505 -23.88 13.61 -26.68
C ALA A 505 -22.70 13.68 -25.66
N SER A 506 -21.51 13.89 -26.26
CA SER A 506 -20.87 15.21 -26.47
C SER A 506 -19.73 15.02 -27.54
N GLY A 507 -18.63 15.79 -27.68
CA GLY A 507 -17.52 15.25 -28.51
C GLY A 507 -16.32 16.06 -29.06
N THR A 508 -15.10 15.70 -28.62
CA THR A 508 -13.87 15.65 -29.45
C THR A 508 -13.18 14.27 -29.30
N SER A 509 -11.96 14.07 -28.80
CA SER A 509 -11.23 12.77 -28.88
C SER A 509 -10.73 12.11 -27.56
N PRO A 510 -11.61 11.75 -26.60
CA PRO A 510 -11.30 11.11 -25.29
C PRO A 510 -10.41 9.84 -25.15
N ASN A 511 -10.14 9.42 -23.89
CA ASN A 511 -9.22 8.32 -23.49
C ASN A 511 -9.59 7.33 -22.33
N PHE A 512 -9.60 7.66 -21.01
CA PHE A 512 -9.30 6.62 -19.94
C PHE A 512 -9.91 6.87 -18.52
N VAL A 513 -10.13 5.85 -17.64
CA VAL A 513 -10.61 5.93 -16.20
C VAL A 513 -10.65 4.60 -15.38
N VAL A 514 -10.79 4.71 -14.03
CA VAL A 514 -11.00 3.70 -12.95
C VAL A 514 -12.51 3.46 -12.57
N ALA A 515 -13.01 3.60 -11.31
CA ALA A 515 -14.45 3.45 -10.92
C ALA A 515 -14.90 3.89 -9.46
N ALA A 516 -16.21 4.20 -9.32
CA ALA A 516 -17.18 4.30 -8.17
C ALA A 516 -16.92 5.14 -6.86
N ASP A 517 -17.97 5.77 -6.24
CA ASP A 517 -17.96 6.51 -4.94
C ASP A 517 -18.89 7.78 -4.82
N PHE A 518 -18.44 9.02 -5.02
CA PHE A 518 -19.06 10.40 -4.97
C PHE A 518 -19.98 10.99 -3.85
N ASN A 519 -20.77 10.30 -3.00
CA ASN A 519 -21.47 11.04 -1.91
C ASN A 519 -22.10 10.29 -0.73
N ASN A 520 -22.23 8.95 -0.74
CA ASN A 520 -23.08 8.15 0.15
C ASN A 520 -24.61 8.41 0.02
N ASP A 521 -25.27 8.10 -1.10
CA ASP A 521 -26.76 8.03 -1.13
C ASP A 521 -27.44 6.97 -2.04
N THR A 522 -26.67 6.05 -2.62
CA THR A 522 -27.08 5.08 -3.67
C THR A 522 -27.46 5.75 -5.00
N LYS A 523 -26.41 6.05 -5.78
CA LYS A 523 -26.40 6.66 -7.11
C LYS A 523 -25.44 5.90 -8.05
N LEU A 524 -24.44 6.52 -8.67
CA LEU A 524 -23.41 5.85 -9.46
C LEU A 524 -22.84 6.74 -10.63
N ASP A 525 -23.48 7.91 -10.92
CA ASP A 525 -23.23 9.13 -11.79
C ASP A 525 -21.84 9.57 -12.38
N LEU A 526 -21.77 10.00 -13.68
CA LEU A 526 -20.51 10.25 -14.46
C LEU A 526 -19.61 11.45 -14.03
N ILE A 527 -18.33 11.50 -14.50
CA ILE A 527 -17.32 12.61 -14.39
C ILE A 527 -15.94 12.26 -15.01
N PHE A 528 -15.18 13.00 -15.87
CA PHE A 528 -15.63 13.92 -16.94
C PHE A 528 -14.62 14.91 -17.65
N SER A 529 -13.26 14.86 -17.70
CA SER A 529 -12.42 16.03 -18.22
C SER A 529 -11.68 15.91 -19.59
N ASN A 530 -11.54 16.99 -20.42
CA ASN A 530 -11.72 16.92 -21.91
C ASN A 530 -10.78 17.67 -22.92
N GLN A 531 -10.80 17.32 -24.25
CA GLN A 531 -9.71 17.40 -25.29
C GLN A 531 -9.51 18.65 -26.20
N LEU A 532 -9.99 18.74 -27.45
CA LEU A 532 -9.39 19.63 -28.46
C LEU A 532 -9.73 21.14 -28.40
N GLU A 533 -10.97 21.54 -28.14
CA GLU A 533 -11.41 22.97 -28.16
C GLU A 533 -12.19 23.40 -26.90
N ASN A 534 -11.45 23.73 -25.83
CA ASN A 534 -11.82 24.64 -24.72
C ASN A 534 -13.16 24.53 -23.94
N ASN A 535 -13.92 23.44 -24.06
CA ASN A 535 -15.22 23.17 -23.37
C ASN A 535 -15.04 22.94 -21.81
N ILE A 536 -16.05 22.62 -20.94
CA ILE A 536 -16.03 22.04 -19.53
C ILE A 536 -17.25 22.51 -18.61
N GLU A 537 -17.95 21.62 -17.85
CA GLU A 537 -19.13 21.91 -16.95
C GLU A 537 -19.20 21.27 -15.53
N VAL A 538 -19.53 19.97 -15.45
CA VAL A 538 -19.59 19.02 -14.32
C VAL A 538 -20.91 18.87 -13.49
N LEU A 539 -20.93 17.87 -12.60
CA LEU A 539 -21.74 16.63 -12.43
C LEU A 539 -23.30 16.52 -12.19
N LEU A 540 -23.71 15.47 -11.44
CA LEU A 540 -25.06 15.06 -10.95
C LEU A 540 -25.93 14.18 -11.89
N ASN A 541 -26.31 12.96 -11.43
CA ASN A 541 -27.28 11.98 -11.96
C ASN A 541 -28.79 12.36 -12.03
N ASN A 542 -29.71 11.38 -11.96
CA ASN A 542 -29.82 10.50 -10.80
C ASN A 542 -31.07 9.55 -10.69
N GLY A 543 -31.66 8.87 -11.69
CA GLY A 543 -31.60 8.95 -13.15
C GLY A 543 -32.63 8.01 -13.85
N ASP A 544 -33.47 8.50 -14.79
CA ASP A 544 -34.56 7.74 -15.45
C ASP A 544 -34.54 7.59 -16.97
N GLY A 545 -34.10 8.63 -17.71
CA GLY A 545 -34.37 8.79 -19.13
C GLY A 545 -34.26 10.23 -19.65
N SER A 546 -34.34 11.23 -18.77
CA SER A 546 -33.82 12.60 -19.02
C SER A 546 -32.28 12.61 -19.06
N PHE A 547 -31.61 13.76 -18.88
CA PHE A 547 -30.17 13.95 -19.15
C PHE A 547 -29.84 15.45 -19.35
N ASP A 548 -30.14 16.30 -18.37
CA ASP A 548 -30.27 17.78 -18.50
C ASP A 548 -29.20 18.62 -17.74
N ILE A 549 -29.42 19.93 -17.50
CA ILE A 549 -28.36 20.99 -17.54
C ILE A 549 -28.18 21.80 -16.23
N GLY A 550 -26.94 22.26 -15.95
CA GLY A 550 -26.49 23.04 -14.77
C GLY A 550 -25.67 24.30 -15.11
N ASP A 551 -24.37 24.41 -14.72
CA ASP A 551 -23.51 25.62 -14.86
C ASP A 551 -21.99 25.33 -15.13
N THR A 552 -21.07 26.26 -14.83
CA THR A 552 -19.81 26.50 -15.59
C THR A 552 -18.51 26.68 -14.76
N TYR A 553 -17.35 26.32 -15.33
CA TYR A 553 -16.00 26.53 -14.75
C TYR A 553 -15.20 27.70 -15.45
N LEU A 554 -13.86 27.77 -15.29
CA LEU A 554 -12.83 28.43 -16.15
C LEU A 554 -11.44 27.82 -15.84
N THR A 555 -10.39 28.02 -16.65
CA THR A 555 -9.03 27.42 -16.49
C THR A 555 -8.16 27.63 -17.74
N ALA A 556 -7.10 26.81 -17.91
CA ALA A 556 -6.07 27.03 -18.93
C ALA A 556 -5.25 25.76 -19.24
N ASP A 557 -5.31 25.28 -20.48
CA ASP A 557 -4.54 24.21 -21.14
C ASP A 557 -4.33 22.90 -20.35
N SER A 558 -5.17 21.86 -20.57
CA SER A 558 -4.66 20.45 -20.63
C SER A 558 -5.29 19.24 -19.86
N PRO A 559 -6.30 19.25 -18.97
CA PRO A 559 -6.63 18.15 -18.02
C PRO A 559 -5.60 17.12 -17.49
N SER A 560 -5.81 15.81 -17.29
CA SER A 560 -4.74 14.89 -16.78
C SER A 560 -4.95 14.10 -15.45
N CYS A 561 -6.10 14.16 -14.74
CA CYS A 561 -6.37 13.18 -13.65
C CYS A 561 -7.34 13.62 -12.53
N ILE A 562 -7.57 12.71 -11.55
CA ILE A 562 -8.23 12.72 -10.22
C ILE A 562 -7.84 11.34 -9.52
N ALA A 563 -7.63 11.16 -8.18
CA ALA A 563 -7.13 9.89 -7.55
C ALA A 563 -7.64 9.53 -6.10
N VAL A 564 -7.90 8.23 -5.77
CA VAL A 564 -8.68 7.52 -4.65
C VAL A 564 -8.31 7.65 -3.13
N ALA A 565 -9.33 7.55 -2.23
CA ALA A 565 -9.34 7.15 -0.79
C ALA A 565 -9.38 8.22 0.35
N ASP A 566 -9.42 7.79 1.61
CA ASP A 566 -9.89 8.58 2.76
C ASP A 566 -8.87 9.61 3.32
N ILE A 567 -8.99 10.90 2.97
CA ILE A 567 -8.22 12.02 3.56
C ILE A 567 -8.95 12.67 4.77
N ASN A 568 -9.85 11.94 5.42
CA ASN A 568 -10.78 12.51 6.38
C ASN A 568 -10.85 11.69 7.67
N ASN A 569 -11.13 10.41 7.54
CA ASN A 569 -11.60 9.47 8.55
C ASN A 569 -12.91 9.90 9.23
N ASP A 570 -13.73 10.68 8.52
CA ASP A 570 -15.17 10.83 8.71
C ASP A 570 -15.98 10.40 7.45
N GLY A 571 -15.35 10.14 6.28
CA GLY A 571 -15.84 9.04 5.42
C GLY A 571 -16.33 9.36 4.01
N ASN A 572 -15.42 9.82 3.16
CA ASN A 572 -15.67 9.96 1.73
C ASN A 572 -14.35 9.69 0.96
N LEU A 573 -14.32 10.06 -0.33
CA LEU A 573 -13.16 10.19 -1.25
C LEU A 573 -13.13 11.61 -1.96
N ASP A 574 -12.19 12.04 -2.82
CA ASP A 574 -12.10 13.35 -3.57
C ASP A 574 -10.87 13.59 -4.56
N PHE A 575 -9.61 13.92 -4.13
CA PHE A 575 -8.62 14.64 -4.98
C PHE A 575 -7.07 14.31 -4.94
N ALA A 576 -6.42 13.99 -6.08
CA ALA A 576 -4.95 14.08 -6.34
C ALA A 576 -4.53 14.09 -7.86
N VAL A 577 -3.55 14.90 -8.38
CA VAL A 577 -3.16 15.01 -9.84
C VAL A 577 -1.73 15.46 -10.25
N THR A 578 -1.36 15.15 -11.50
CA THR A 578 -0.22 15.53 -12.39
C THR A 578 -0.52 16.52 -13.58
N ASN A 579 0.39 17.41 -14.04
CA ASN A 579 0.23 18.28 -15.27
C ASN A 579 1.48 18.48 -16.20
N SER A 580 1.35 19.06 -17.42
CA SER A 580 2.37 19.08 -18.50
C SER A 580 3.19 20.35 -18.91
N GLY A 581 2.86 21.55 -18.44
CA GLY A 581 3.62 22.80 -18.61
C GLY A 581 5.05 22.81 -18.03
N PHE A 582 5.80 23.91 -17.99
CA PHE A 582 5.41 25.32 -17.76
C PHE A 582 4.97 25.64 -16.31
N ASN A 583 5.47 24.85 -15.36
CA ASN A 583 5.73 25.27 -13.97
C ASN A 583 4.46 25.61 -13.12
N ASN A 584 3.54 24.68 -12.81
CA ASN A 584 2.33 24.84 -11.93
C ASN A 584 1.65 23.49 -11.42
N ILE A 585 0.92 23.44 -10.27
CA ILE A 585 0.17 22.28 -9.62
C ILE A 585 -0.85 22.78 -8.59
N PHE A 586 -2.10 22.30 -8.50
CA PHE A 586 -3.03 22.65 -7.39
C PHE A 586 -3.62 21.43 -6.61
N ILE A 587 -4.21 21.69 -5.42
CA ILE A 587 -4.83 20.71 -4.48
C ILE A 587 -6.22 21.20 -3.96
N PHE A 588 -7.12 20.31 -3.48
CA PHE A 588 -8.61 20.43 -3.50
C PHE A 588 -9.35 19.57 -2.41
N LEU A 589 -10.59 19.90 -1.95
CA LEU A 589 -11.48 19.12 -1.03
C LEU A 589 -12.98 19.29 -1.33
N GLY A 590 -13.82 18.37 -0.88
CA GLY A 590 -15.29 18.42 -1.03
C GLY A 590 -16.10 18.76 0.22
N ASN A 591 -17.32 19.29 0.05
CA ASN A 591 -18.23 19.62 1.17
C ASN A 591 -19.72 19.43 0.85
N GLY A 592 -20.34 18.48 1.57
CA GLY A 592 -21.78 18.33 1.83
C GLY A 592 -22.62 17.88 0.63
N ASN A 593 -22.77 18.76 -0.36
CA ASN A 593 -23.25 18.40 -1.69
C ASN A 593 -22.52 19.14 -2.85
N GLY A 594 -21.50 19.99 -2.57
CA GLY A 594 -20.56 20.56 -3.57
C GLY A 594 -21.01 21.71 -4.49
N THR A 595 -20.30 22.84 -4.43
CA THR A 595 -20.22 23.92 -5.46
C THR A 595 -18.86 24.61 -5.34
N PHE A 596 -18.02 24.59 -6.38
CA PHE A 596 -16.55 24.74 -6.26
C PHE A 596 -15.97 26.12 -5.73
N MET A 597 -14.72 26.32 -5.21
CA MET A 597 -14.24 27.68 -4.73
C MET A 597 -12.79 28.32 -5.01
N ASN A 598 -11.58 27.90 -4.55
CA ASN A 598 -10.32 28.73 -4.77
C ASN A 598 -8.91 28.08 -4.95
N GLY A 599 -7.92 28.18 -4.01
CA GLY A 599 -6.58 27.48 -4.02
C GLY A 599 -5.22 28.27 -4.09
N VAL A 600 -4.08 27.62 -3.69
CA VAL A 600 -2.58 27.85 -3.99
C VAL A 600 -1.50 26.69 -4.71
N SER A 601 -0.38 27.56 -4.41
CA SER A 601 1.03 27.45 -3.80
C SER A 601 2.31 27.07 -4.63
N TYR A 602 3.07 26.05 -4.17
CA TYR A 602 4.44 25.68 -4.63
C TYR A 602 4.50 24.53 -5.69
N ASP A 603 5.39 23.54 -5.50
CA ASP A 603 6.26 22.98 -6.55
C ASP A 603 6.22 21.42 -6.61
N THR A 604 6.98 20.85 -7.55
CA THR A 604 7.52 19.47 -7.50
C THR A 604 8.71 19.35 -8.45
N GLY A 605 9.28 18.15 -8.54
CA GLY A 605 10.23 17.75 -9.57
C GLY A 605 9.65 17.67 -10.98
N ASN A 606 10.17 16.74 -11.80
CA ASN A 606 9.97 16.76 -13.24
C ASN A 606 9.45 15.46 -13.83
N ALA A 607 8.23 15.48 -14.38
CA ALA A 607 7.96 14.77 -15.64
C ALA A 607 6.60 14.06 -15.90
N PRO A 608 5.58 13.97 -15.01
CA PRO A 608 4.29 13.38 -15.44
C PRO A 608 4.08 11.89 -15.86
N SER A 609 3.25 11.11 -15.13
CA SER A 609 2.33 10.03 -15.57
C SER A 609 1.77 9.23 -14.38
N PHE A 610 0.43 9.05 -14.25
CA PHE A 610 -0.23 8.16 -13.27
C PHE A 610 0.07 8.45 -11.77
N VAL A 611 -0.56 7.77 -10.78
CA VAL A 611 -0.25 7.89 -9.31
C VAL A 611 -0.55 6.59 -8.52
N ILE A 612 -0.22 6.49 -7.21
CA ILE A 612 -0.76 5.49 -6.24
C ILE A 612 -1.14 6.15 -4.90
N VAL A 613 -0.99 5.50 -3.72
CA VAL A 613 -2.05 5.42 -2.70
C VAL A 613 -2.17 3.96 -2.18
N ALA A 614 -1.50 3.44 -1.15
CA ALA A 614 -1.75 2.08 -0.57
C ALA A 614 -1.02 1.93 0.78
N ASP A 615 -1.50 1.25 1.84
CA ASP A 615 -0.78 1.24 3.16
C ASP A 615 0.62 0.56 3.17
N ILE A 616 1.67 1.27 2.72
CA ILE A 616 3.06 0.76 2.57
C ILE A 616 3.92 0.87 3.84
N ASP A 617 3.55 1.69 4.83
CA ASP A 617 4.38 1.82 6.05
C ASP A 617 3.65 1.92 7.40
N LYS A 618 2.31 1.87 7.43
CA LYS A 618 1.45 1.29 8.49
C LYS A 618 1.24 1.89 9.93
N ASP A 619 0.26 2.78 10.22
CA ASP A 619 -0.99 2.57 11.05
C ASP A 619 -1.96 3.82 11.25
N ASN A 620 -3.13 3.89 10.57
CA ASN A 620 -4.29 4.87 10.53
C ASN A 620 -4.43 6.10 9.52
N LYS A 621 -3.63 6.34 8.45
CA LYS A 621 -3.43 7.47 7.42
C LYS A 621 -3.13 6.85 6.05
N LEU A 622 -2.92 7.69 5.04
CA LEU A 622 -2.67 7.32 3.68
C LEU A 622 -1.53 8.27 3.07
N ASP A 623 -0.47 7.82 2.36
CA ASP A 623 0.54 8.69 1.62
C ASP A 623 1.39 8.01 0.47
N LEU A 624 2.68 8.26 0.16
CA LEU A 624 3.06 8.45 -1.29
C LEU A 624 4.32 7.83 -1.94
N ALA A 625 4.29 7.57 -3.28
CA ALA A 625 5.42 7.01 -4.08
C ALA A 625 6.07 7.89 -5.20
N VAL A 626 5.30 8.39 -6.19
CA VAL A 626 5.60 9.57 -7.05
C VAL A 626 6.94 9.55 -7.89
N THR A 627 6.98 8.89 -9.07
CA THR A 627 8.20 8.21 -9.62
C THR A 627 8.57 8.42 -11.15
N ASN A 628 9.89 8.42 -11.48
CA ASN A 628 10.64 8.99 -12.64
C ASN A 628 10.75 8.31 -14.08
N ASN A 629 11.32 9.01 -15.11
CA ASN A 629 11.61 8.53 -16.50
C ASN A 629 12.93 9.00 -17.18
N GLY A 630 13.23 10.30 -17.28
CA GLY A 630 14.37 10.82 -18.05
C GLY A 630 15.74 10.79 -17.34
N ASP A 631 15.92 11.69 -16.36
CA ASP A 631 17.23 12.03 -15.75
C ASP A 631 17.71 11.13 -14.57
N ASN A 632 16.95 10.07 -14.25
CA ASN A 632 17.27 8.92 -13.37
C ASN A 632 17.25 9.11 -11.83
N THR A 633 16.11 8.81 -11.15
CA THR A 633 15.99 8.76 -9.66
C THR A 633 15.06 7.62 -9.07
N ILE A 634 14.74 7.60 -7.75
CA ILE A 634 13.82 6.77 -6.86
C ILE A 634 13.78 7.55 -5.51
N SER A 635 12.95 7.27 -4.49
CA SER A 635 13.04 7.92 -3.16
C SER A 635 12.43 7.10 -2.03
N ILE A 636 12.66 7.53 -0.77
CA ILE A 636 11.84 7.22 0.42
C ILE A 636 12.08 8.32 1.50
N TYR A 637 11.16 8.68 2.40
CA TYR A 637 10.08 9.67 2.17
C TYR A 637 9.05 9.63 3.34
N ARG A 638 7.80 9.18 3.10
CA ARG A 638 6.70 8.92 4.08
C ARG A 638 5.93 10.20 4.53
N GLY A 639 4.67 10.11 4.98
CA GLY A 639 3.75 11.26 5.14
C GLY A 639 3.09 11.54 6.51
N ILE A 640 1.93 12.24 6.53
CA ILE A 640 1.46 13.01 7.74
C ILE A 640 -0.07 13.01 8.01
N GLY A 641 -0.83 12.39 7.12
CA GLY A 641 -2.24 12.17 7.36
C GLY A 641 -3.11 13.41 7.37
N ASN A 642 -2.88 14.41 6.48
CA ASN A 642 -3.77 15.55 6.14
C ASN A 642 -3.40 16.46 4.88
N GLY A 643 -2.27 17.21 4.83
CA GLY A 643 -1.66 17.94 3.66
C GLY A 643 -0.55 19.05 3.89
N THR A 644 0.75 18.89 3.50
CA THR A 644 1.93 19.84 3.31
C THR A 644 3.32 19.13 3.48
N PHE A 645 4.27 19.19 2.51
CA PHE A 645 5.56 18.43 2.54
C PHE A 645 6.89 19.17 2.93
N TYR A 646 8.05 18.47 2.94
CA TYR A 646 9.41 18.78 3.48
C TYR A 646 10.55 18.97 2.39
N PRO A 647 11.89 19.02 2.69
CA PRO A 647 13.04 19.25 1.74
C PRO A 647 14.16 18.13 1.53
N SER A 648 14.64 17.92 0.29
CA SER A 648 15.33 16.75 -0.36
C SER A 648 16.58 15.98 0.19
N SER A 649 16.65 14.65 -0.12
CA SER A 649 17.78 13.67 0.07
C SER A 649 18.07 12.73 -1.15
N THR A 650 19.11 11.85 -1.12
CA THR A 650 19.64 11.03 -2.29
C THR A 650 20.42 9.72 -1.96
N PHE A 651 20.25 8.64 -2.76
CA PHE A 651 21.17 7.48 -2.97
C PHE A 651 21.37 7.12 -4.48
N LYS A 652 21.84 5.92 -4.88
CA LYS A 652 21.91 5.45 -6.29
C LYS A 652 21.84 3.91 -6.47
N THR A 653 20.84 3.37 -7.19
CA THR A 653 20.85 1.99 -7.77
C THR A 653 20.74 1.95 -9.32
N GLY A 654 19.54 1.95 -9.91
CA GLY A 654 19.26 1.64 -11.34
C GLY A 654 19.16 2.89 -12.25
N ASN A 655 18.03 3.13 -12.94
CA ASN A 655 17.75 4.39 -13.67
C ASN A 655 16.50 5.19 -13.16
N SER A 656 15.27 5.05 -13.71
CA SER A 656 14.06 5.82 -13.26
C SER A 656 12.67 5.09 -13.28
N PRO A 657 11.83 5.04 -12.22
CA PRO A 657 10.81 4.01 -12.04
C PRO A 657 9.37 4.54 -12.21
N SER A 658 8.39 3.65 -12.30
CA SER A 658 7.06 4.02 -12.80
C SER A 658 5.99 4.26 -11.76
N CYS A 659 4.98 3.41 -11.69
CA CYS A 659 4.03 3.36 -10.59
C CYS A 659 3.32 1.99 -10.58
N MET A 660 2.29 1.74 -9.77
CA MET A 660 2.06 0.40 -9.19
C MET A 660 0.58 0.11 -8.78
N VAL A 661 0.15 -1.05 -8.24
CA VAL A 661 0.83 -2.32 -7.86
C VAL A 661 1.10 -2.46 -6.37
N SER A 662 0.14 -2.11 -5.52
CA SER A 662 0.36 -1.92 -4.09
C SER A 662 -0.74 -2.51 -3.21
N ARG A 663 -0.49 -3.56 -2.41
CA ARG A 663 0.37 -4.70 -2.77
C ARG A 663 1.04 -5.58 -1.68
N ASP A 664 0.44 -5.89 -0.52
CA ASP A 664 1.05 -6.64 0.62
C ASP A 664 2.11 -7.68 0.25
N PHE A 665 3.22 -7.80 1.00
CA PHE A 665 3.93 -9.08 0.99
C PHE A 665 4.52 -9.62 2.34
N ASN A 666 5.72 -10.24 2.33
CA ASN A 666 6.00 -11.59 2.88
C ASN A 666 5.52 -11.98 4.31
N ASN A 667 4.21 -12.14 4.55
CA ASN A 667 3.66 -12.41 5.90
C ASN A 667 4.20 -11.39 6.94
N ASP A 668 4.42 -10.16 6.47
CA ASP A 668 5.50 -9.27 6.91
C ASP A 668 5.11 -8.26 8.00
N SER A 669 3.83 -7.90 8.15
CA SER A 669 3.41 -7.00 9.23
C SER A 669 3.67 -5.51 8.93
N ILE A 670 4.51 -5.26 7.91
CA ILE A 670 4.47 -4.17 6.93
C ILE A 670 4.41 -4.93 5.55
N ALA A 671 4.87 -4.54 4.36
CA ALA A 671 5.52 -3.35 3.83
C ALA A 671 6.81 -3.72 3.05
N ASP A 672 6.74 -4.62 2.07
CA ASP A 672 7.82 -5.36 1.39
C ASP A 672 8.72 -4.55 0.44
N ILE A 673 8.16 -3.56 -0.27
CA ILE A 673 8.62 -3.07 -1.57
C ILE A 673 8.08 -3.97 -2.72
N ALA A 674 7.74 -3.43 -3.88
CA ALA A 674 8.00 -4.10 -5.17
C ALA A 674 8.71 -3.10 -6.12
N VAL A 675 9.21 -3.51 -7.30
CA VAL A 675 9.58 -2.64 -8.45
C VAL A 675 9.21 -3.41 -9.76
N VAL A 676 9.60 -3.05 -11.01
CA VAL A 676 9.74 -3.99 -12.16
C VAL A 676 10.79 -3.57 -13.23
N ASN A 677 11.74 -2.62 -13.02
CA ASN A 677 12.60 -2.15 -14.14
C ASN A 677 11.89 -1.13 -15.04
N SER A 678 10.91 -1.59 -15.81
CA SER A 678 11.18 -2.43 -16.98
C SER A 678 12.33 -2.00 -17.91
N ASP A 679 13.56 -2.11 -17.44
CA ASP A 679 14.79 -2.14 -18.23
C ASP A 679 15.94 -2.78 -17.41
N ASP A 680 17.16 -2.90 -17.94
CA ASP A 680 18.38 -3.46 -17.33
C ASP A 680 18.49 -5.01 -17.38
N ASN A 681 17.51 -5.69 -18.00
CA ASN A 681 17.43 -7.14 -18.30
C ASN A 681 17.46 -8.07 -17.07
N THR A 682 16.58 -7.80 -16.08
CA THR A 682 16.48 -8.47 -14.75
C THR A 682 14.99 -8.67 -14.26
N VAL A 683 14.71 -9.43 -13.17
CA VAL A 683 13.35 -9.74 -12.54
C VAL A 683 13.51 -10.14 -11.06
N ASP A 684 13.22 -9.29 -10.06
CA ASP A 684 14.10 -9.25 -8.86
C ASP A 684 13.51 -9.18 -7.42
N VAL A 685 12.19 -9.13 -7.26
CA VAL A 685 11.29 -9.19 -6.05
C VAL A 685 11.72 -8.68 -4.66
N LEU A 686 10.95 -7.67 -4.15
CA LEU A 686 10.84 -7.14 -2.76
C LEU A 686 10.95 -8.26 -1.67
N LEU A 687 11.29 -7.91 -0.41
CA LEU A 687 11.71 -8.87 0.62
C LEU A 687 11.60 -8.33 2.06
N GLY A 688 10.52 -7.59 2.33
CA GLY A 688 10.00 -7.31 3.66
C GLY A 688 10.58 -6.12 4.42
N GLY A 689 9.83 -5.03 4.57
CA GLY A 689 10.07 -3.94 5.54
C GLY A 689 11.21 -2.95 5.27
N THR A 690 11.28 -1.96 6.17
CA THR A 690 11.65 -0.54 5.94
C THR A 690 12.90 -0.02 6.70
N ILE A 691 13.27 1.25 6.43
CA ILE A 691 14.11 2.22 7.18
C ILE A 691 15.35 2.76 6.40
N GLU A 692 16.54 2.15 6.45
CA GLU A 692 17.75 2.52 5.65
C GLU A 692 18.84 1.43 5.68
N ALA A 693 19.39 0.98 4.53
CA ALA A 693 20.53 0.04 4.49
C ALA A 693 20.52 -1.00 3.32
N ILE A 694 20.07 -2.23 3.62
CA ILE A 694 19.90 -3.41 2.74
C ILE A 694 21.19 -4.19 2.39
N ARG A 695 20.99 -5.50 2.15
CA ARG A 695 21.91 -6.58 2.55
C ARG A 695 22.32 -7.52 1.40
N TYR A 696 21.42 -7.79 0.45
CA TYR A 696 21.60 -8.59 -0.78
C TYR A 696 20.75 -7.91 -1.88
N VAL A 697 21.04 -7.85 -3.19
CA VAL A 697 22.05 -8.43 -4.11
C VAL A 697 22.17 -9.96 -4.24
N LEU A 698 21.36 -10.49 -5.15
CA LEU A 698 21.57 -11.72 -5.94
C LEU A 698 21.63 -11.34 -7.45
N THR A 699 21.98 -12.25 -8.37
CA THR A 699 21.83 -12.00 -9.83
C THR A 699 21.84 -13.28 -10.68
N TYR A 700 20.90 -13.41 -11.60
CA TYR A 700 20.79 -14.45 -12.63
C TYR A 700 20.76 -13.79 -14.03
N THR A 701 19.73 -13.96 -14.87
CA THR A 701 19.59 -13.26 -16.18
C THR A 701 18.14 -13.23 -16.66
N THR A 702 17.71 -12.17 -17.34
CA THR A 702 16.37 -12.01 -17.95
C THR A 702 16.42 -11.70 -19.44
N GLY A 703 15.28 -11.89 -20.11
CA GLY A 703 14.99 -11.31 -21.41
C GLY A 703 14.41 -9.89 -21.28
N GLN A 704 13.16 -9.70 -21.70
CA GLN A 704 12.54 -8.39 -21.94
C GLN A 704 11.03 -8.36 -21.51
N PHE A 705 10.11 -7.83 -22.32
CA PHE A 705 8.70 -7.49 -22.03
C PHE A 705 7.67 -8.61 -21.91
N PRO A 706 6.96 -8.69 -20.78
CA PRO A 706 5.51 -8.80 -20.69
C PRO A 706 4.88 -7.38 -20.68
N TYR A 707 3.64 -7.17 -21.16
CA TYR A 707 3.13 -5.79 -21.37
C TYR A 707 2.89 -4.97 -20.09
N SER A 708 2.76 -5.64 -18.94
CA SER A 708 1.95 -5.07 -17.86
C SER A 708 2.11 -5.77 -16.48
N LEU A 709 1.07 -5.76 -15.62
CA LEU A 709 0.94 -6.48 -14.33
C LEU A 709 -0.56 -6.59 -13.90
N VAL A 710 -0.92 -7.52 -13.00
CA VAL A 710 -2.27 -7.70 -12.39
C VAL A 710 -2.09 -8.08 -10.91
N SER A 711 -3.06 -8.69 -10.18
CA SER A 711 -2.80 -9.22 -8.84
C SER A 711 -3.70 -10.31 -8.13
N ALA A 712 -4.73 -11.03 -8.63
CA ALA A 712 -5.49 -12.02 -7.79
C ALA A 712 -5.64 -13.55 -8.20
N ASP A 713 -6.53 -14.36 -7.57
CA ASP A 713 -6.29 -15.75 -7.04
C ASP A 713 -5.87 -16.95 -7.93
N MET A 714 -5.19 -18.02 -7.44
CA MET A 714 -4.74 -19.10 -8.35
C MET A 714 -4.78 -20.61 -7.97
N ASN A 715 -4.61 -21.09 -6.72
CA ASN A 715 -4.94 -22.48 -6.26
C ASN A 715 -4.46 -22.89 -4.83
N ASN A 716 -5.41 -23.21 -3.96
CA ASN A 716 -5.39 -24.09 -2.76
C ASN A 716 -4.75 -23.69 -1.39
N ASP A 717 -4.08 -22.54 -1.15
CA ASP A 717 -3.66 -22.09 0.21
C ASP A 717 -3.23 -20.58 0.37
N ASN A 718 -4.02 -19.61 -0.09
CA ASN A 718 -4.11 -18.20 0.36
C ASN A 718 -2.84 -17.30 0.43
N LYS A 719 -1.77 -17.56 -0.34
CA LYS A 719 -0.42 -16.98 -0.14
C LYS A 719 0.29 -16.28 -1.31
N GLN A 720 -0.41 -16.04 -2.42
CA GLN A 720 -0.19 -14.96 -3.41
C GLN A 720 1.17 -14.91 -4.20
N ASP A 721 1.17 -14.90 -5.53
CA ASP A 721 2.37 -15.02 -6.40
C ASP A 721 2.32 -14.09 -7.65
N LEU A 722 2.96 -14.49 -8.76
CA LEU A 722 2.86 -13.82 -10.05
C LEU A 722 2.45 -14.80 -11.18
N VAL A 723 1.47 -14.41 -12.00
CA VAL A 723 1.27 -14.92 -13.38
C VAL A 723 1.58 -13.86 -14.45
N MET A 724 1.47 -14.13 -15.75
CA MET A 724 2.01 -13.24 -16.78
C MET A 724 1.44 -13.52 -18.18
N THR A 725 1.49 -12.54 -19.10
CA THR A 725 1.16 -12.67 -20.54
C THR A 725 2.36 -12.25 -21.45
N ASN A 726 3.15 -13.21 -21.96
CA ASN A 726 4.61 -13.05 -22.10
C ASN A 726 5.09 -12.70 -23.53
N VAL A 727 4.75 -11.50 -24.00
CA VAL A 727 5.41 -10.79 -25.12
C VAL A 727 5.58 -11.51 -26.46
N ARG A 728 6.52 -11.00 -27.27
CA ARG A 728 6.68 -11.27 -28.72
C ARG A 728 7.55 -12.53 -28.97
N ASP A 729 7.44 -13.53 -28.10
CA ASP A 729 8.36 -14.67 -28.00
C ASP A 729 7.64 -16.04 -27.88
N ASN A 730 6.39 -16.13 -28.33
CA ASN A 730 5.79 -17.41 -28.69
C ASN A 730 5.09 -18.16 -27.51
N THR A 731 5.70 -18.11 -26.31
CA THR A 731 5.20 -18.30 -24.91
C THR A 731 3.84 -18.99 -24.58
N LEU A 732 3.15 -18.58 -23.49
CA LEU A 732 2.28 -19.30 -22.50
C LEU A 732 3.08 -19.95 -21.34
N GLY A 733 2.44 -20.30 -20.19
CA GLY A 733 2.78 -21.46 -19.36
C GLY A 733 2.28 -21.64 -17.90
N ILE A 734 2.32 -22.88 -17.37
CA ILE A 734 1.99 -23.43 -16.01
C ILE A 734 2.73 -22.80 -14.77
N LEU A 735 2.63 -23.39 -13.54
CA LEU A 735 3.35 -22.88 -12.33
C LEU A 735 3.87 -23.82 -11.18
N ILE A 736 3.87 -23.47 -9.85
CA ILE A 736 4.59 -24.26 -8.78
C ILE A 736 5.26 -23.62 -7.48
N ASN A 737 4.65 -22.96 -6.44
CA ASN A 737 5.42 -22.15 -5.41
C ASN A 737 5.13 -22.11 -3.84
N LYS A 738 5.37 -20.96 -3.12
CA LYS A 738 5.60 -20.83 -1.63
C LYS A 738 4.93 -19.68 -0.75
N GLY A 739 5.47 -18.43 -0.64
CA GLY A 739 5.00 -17.38 0.35
C GLY A 739 5.93 -16.20 0.78
N ASP A 740 7.06 -15.92 0.10
CA ASP A 740 8.22 -15.16 0.65
C ASP A 740 8.88 -14.09 -0.23
N GLY A 741 8.77 -14.15 -1.57
CA GLY A 741 9.59 -13.37 -2.55
C GLY A 741 10.23 -14.12 -3.75
N THR A 742 10.82 -15.31 -3.61
CA THR A 742 11.71 -15.92 -4.67
C THR A 742 11.14 -17.11 -5.50
N PHE A 743 11.51 -17.25 -6.80
CA PHE A 743 10.94 -18.25 -7.76
C PHE A 743 11.72 -18.41 -9.12
N PRO A 744 11.32 -19.29 -10.10
CA PRO A 744 11.82 -19.32 -11.51
C PRO A 744 11.15 -18.53 -12.68
N THR A 745 10.27 -19.13 -13.54
CA THR A 745 9.79 -18.63 -14.90
C THR A 745 8.61 -19.43 -15.65
N SER A 746 7.27 -19.22 -15.78
CA SER A 746 6.17 -19.86 -16.70
C SER A 746 6.25 -21.27 -17.46
N THR A 747 5.25 -22.24 -17.51
CA THR A 747 5.36 -23.70 -18.07
C THR A 747 4.61 -24.32 -19.33
N THR A 748 5.26 -25.14 -20.19
CA THR A 748 4.76 -26.05 -21.31
C THR A 748 3.24 -26.36 -21.60
N TYR A 749 2.70 -26.12 -22.84
CA TYR A 749 1.35 -26.48 -23.41
C TYR A 749 1.18 -26.12 -24.94
N THR A 750 -0.03 -25.90 -25.55
CA THR A 750 -0.27 -25.27 -26.92
C THR A 750 -1.76 -24.82 -27.18
N ILE A 751 -2.04 -23.61 -27.73
CA ILE A 751 -3.19 -23.08 -28.58
C ILE A 751 -3.06 -21.52 -28.78
N GLY A 752 -4.12 -20.68 -28.92
CA GLY A 752 -4.31 -19.22 -28.57
C GLY A 752 -3.32 -18.05 -28.87
N GLN A 753 -3.80 -16.77 -28.77
CA GLN A 753 -2.99 -15.52 -28.91
C GLN A 753 -3.72 -14.17 -28.62
N ASN A 754 -2.97 -13.15 -28.18
CA ASN A 754 -3.24 -11.71 -27.94
C ASN A 754 -4.41 -11.30 -27.01
N PRO A 755 -4.15 -10.85 -25.76
CA PRO A 755 -5.11 -10.23 -24.85
C PRO A 755 -4.83 -8.75 -24.49
N THR A 756 -5.89 -7.97 -24.27
CA THR A 756 -5.90 -6.71 -23.49
C THR A 756 -5.96 -7.05 -22.00
N ASP A 757 -7.19 -7.24 -21.49
CA ASP A 757 -7.57 -7.32 -20.08
C ASP A 757 -7.11 -8.55 -19.28
N VAL A 758 -7.27 -8.49 -17.96
CA VAL A 758 -7.15 -9.64 -17.05
C VAL A 758 -7.65 -9.29 -15.62
N MET A 759 -8.61 -10.04 -15.03
CA MET A 759 -9.13 -10.02 -13.63
C MET A 759 -10.46 -10.85 -13.50
N ALA A 760 -11.10 -10.94 -12.32
CA ALA A 760 -12.50 -11.31 -11.98
C ALA A 760 -12.75 -11.08 -10.45
N VAL A 761 -13.90 -11.49 -9.82
CA VAL A 761 -14.04 -11.55 -8.32
C VAL A 761 -14.98 -12.66 -7.73
N ASP A 762 -16.16 -12.40 -7.12
CA ASP A 762 -16.98 -13.41 -6.40
C ASP A 762 -18.49 -13.10 -6.15
N LEU A 763 -19.31 -13.07 -7.21
CA LEU A 763 -20.71 -12.64 -7.20
C LEU A 763 -21.81 -13.44 -6.43
N ASN A 764 -21.67 -14.62 -5.81
CA ASN A 764 -20.68 -15.69 -5.89
C ASN A 764 -20.52 -16.26 -4.46
N SER A 765 -19.99 -15.43 -3.56
CA SER A 765 -19.94 -15.61 -2.10
C SER A 765 -19.21 -16.87 -1.58
N ASP A 766 -18.18 -17.36 -2.27
CA ASP A 766 -17.18 -18.29 -1.72
C ASP A 766 -15.75 -18.18 -2.33
N ASN A 767 -15.36 -16.98 -2.77
CA ASN A 767 -14.01 -16.42 -3.03
C ASN A 767 -13.05 -17.21 -3.97
N ARG A 768 -13.32 -17.19 -5.30
CA ARG A 768 -12.67 -18.09 -6.29
C ARG A 768 -12.84 -17.65 -7.76
N SER A 769 -11.82 -17.11 -8.44
CA SER A 769 -11.93 -16.62 -9.84
C SER A 769 -12.36 -17.61 -10.96
N ASP A 770 -12.69 -17.06 -12.15
CA ASP A 770 -12.18 -17.50 -13.45
C ASP A 770 -11.92 -16.25 -14.33
N LEU A 771 -10.62 -15.99 -14.59
CA LEU A 771 -9.92 -14.79 -15.14
C LEU A 771 -10.54 -13.98 -16.31
N VAL A 772 -9.72 -13.12 -16.96
CA VAL A 772 -9.99 -12.26 -18.14
C VAL A 772 -10.05 -12.89 -19.55
N VAL A 773 -9.14 -13.82 -19.84
CA VAL A 773 -8.43 -13.89 -21.14
C VAL A 773 -9.15 -14.42 -22.39
N ALA A 774 -8.84 -13.78 -23.53
CA ALA A 774 -9.40 -13.96 -24.85
C ALA A 774 -8.37 -13.64 -25.96
N TYR A 775 -8.84 -13.51 -27.21
CA TYR A 775 -8.03 -13.22 -28.41
C TYR A 775 -8.50 -11.96 -29.15
N ALA A 776 -7.57 -11.26 -29.82
CA ALA A 776 -7.69 -9.86 -30.24
C ALA A 776 -8.48 -9.51 -31.53
N TYR A 777 -8.76 -10.45 -32.44
CA TYR A 777 -9.46 -10.18 -33.73
C TYR A 777 -10.92 -10.69 -33.75
N ASN A 778 -11.47 -11.03 -32.57
CA ASN A 778 -12.23 -12.26 -32.46
C ASN A 778 -13.73 -12.19 -31.96
N ARG A 779 -14.29 -11.11 -31.37
CA ARG A 779 -15.72 -10.73 -31.67
C ARG A 779 -16.83 -10.30 -30.62
N SER A 780 -16.89 -10.75 -29.35
CA SER A 780 -18.04 -10.53 -28.41
C SER A 780 -17.98 -10.70 -26.83
N ILE A 781 -16.91 -11.04 -26.08
CA ILE A 781 -17.01 -11.51 -24.64
C ILE A 781 -16.13 -12.74 -24.24
N SER A 782 -14.93 -12.66 -23.65
CA SER A 782 -14.02 -13.81 -23.34
C SER A 782 -14.48 -15.06 -22.54
N VAL A 783 -15.76 -15.27 -22.25
CA VAL A 783 -16.31 -16.43 -21.53
C VAL A 783 -15.93 -17.82 -22.16
N LEU A 784 -15.74 -18.89 -21.35
CA LEU A 784 -15.01 -20.24 -21.38
C LEU A 784 -15.76 -21.54 -20.87
N PHE A 785 -15.44 -22.05 -19.64
CA PHE A 785 -16.09 -22.98 -18.61
C PHE A 785 -15.52 -23.00 -17.12
N ASN A 786 -15.09 -24.07 -16.38
CA ASN A 786 -14.38 -23.92 -15.04
C ASN A 786 -13.55 -25.16 -14.55
N ASN A 787 -12.63 -25.00 -13.56
CA ASN A 787 -11.87 -26.03 -12.79
C ASN A 787 -11.09 -25.54 -11.52
N GLY A 788 -10.08 -24.63 -11.64
CA GLY A 788 -9.28 -23.97 -10.59
C GLY A 788 -7.86 -24.49 -10.17
N ASN A 789 -6.73 -24.21 -10.92
CA ASN A 789 -5.34 -24.86 -10.87
C ASN A 789 -4.60 -25.34 -12.22
N MET A 790 -4.05 -24.60 -13.20
CA MET A 790 -3.24 -25.13 -14.37
C MET A 790 -3.82 -25.70 -15.75
N THR A 791 -5.08 -25.56 -16.23
CA THR A 791 -5.61 -26.03 -17.58
C THR A 791 -6.96 -25.35 -17.98
N PHE A 792 -7.57 -25.41 -19.18
CA PHE A 792 -8.98 -24.94 -19.34
C PHE A 792 -9.88 -25.84 -20.21
N GLY A 793 -11.18 -25.50 -20.28
CA GLY A 793 -12.23 -26.14 -21.08
C GLY A 793 -12.95 -25.21 -22.06
N THR A 794 -14.23 -25.49 -22.34
CA THR A 794 -14.93 -25.08 -23.57
C THR A 794 -16.46 -25.01 -23.43
N ALA A 795 -17.12 -23.94 -23.93
CA ALA A 795 -18.59 -23.85 -24.04
C ALA A 795 -19.11 -23.39 -25.43
N MET A 796 -19.99 -22.36 -25.53
CA MET A 796 -20.90 -22.12 -26.66
C MET A 796 -20.97 -20.64 -27.09
N ASN A 797 -20.95 -20.34 -28.40
CA ASN A 797 -20.51 -19.04 -28.93
C ASN A 797 -21.61 -18.04 -29.42
N TYR A 798 -21.34 -16.74 -29.31
CA TYR A 798 -22.25 -15.58 -29.56
C TYR A 798 -21.49 -14.30 -30.03
N THR A 799 -22.15 -13.14 -30.26
CA THR A 799 -21.65 -12.01 -31.12
C THR A 799 -22.12 -10.56 -30.78
N VAL A 800 -21.26 -9.54 -30.49
CA VAL A 800 -21.69 -8.15 -30.12
C VAL A 800 -20.89 -6.86 -30.50
N GLY A 801 -19.57 -6.79 -30.79
CA GLY A 801 -18.92 -5.44 -31.00
C GLY A 801 -17.37 -5.29 -31.09
N PRO A 802 -16.83 -4.05 -30.88
CA PRO A 802 -15.38 -3.72 -30.75
C PRO A 802 -14.75 -3.78 -29.34
N SER A 803 -13.61 -3.09 -29.13
CA SER A 803 -12.36 -3.60 -28.50
C SER A 803 -11.82 -2.96 -27.16
N PRO A 804 -12.53 -2.99 -26.03
CA PRO A 804 -12.14 -2.45 -24.69
C PRO A 804 -10.73 -2.69 -24.05
N SER A 805 -10.41 -2.00 -22.91
CA SER A 805 -9.17 -2.16 -22.05
C SER A 805 -9.01 -1.61 -20.54
N PHE A 806 -10.01 -1.33 -19.67
CA PHE A 806 -9.88 -0.86 -18.21
C PHE A 806 -11.13 -0.83 -17.27
N ILE A 807 -11.29 -1.75 -16.30
CA ILE A 807 -12.25 -1.75 -15.15
C ILE A 807 -11.66 -1.36 -13.76
N LEU A 808 -12.51 -0.81 -12.85
CA LEU A 808 -12.59 -1.26 -11.44
C LEU A 808 -14.07 -1.60 -11.09
N SER A 809 -14.35 -2.66 -10.32
CA SER A 809 -15.66 -3.38 -10.34
C SER A 809 -16.56 -3.17 -9.10
N ALA A 810 -17.90 -3.04 -9.28
CA ALA A 810 -18.91 -3.00 -8.20
C ALA A 810 -20.40 -3.05 -8.71
N ASP A 811 -21.37 -3.17 -7.78
CA ASP A 811 -22.80 -3.53 -7.96
C ASP A 811 -23.75 -2.31 -7.95
N PHE A 812 -23.85 -1.56 -9.04
CA PHE A 812 -24.57 -0.27 -9.03
C PHE A 812 -26.12 -0.35 -9.05
N ASN A 813 -26.80 -1.45 -8.67
CA ASN A 813 -28.18 -1.39 -8.16
C ASN A 813 -28.64 -2.45 -7.12
N ASN A 814 -27.79 -3.36 -6.66
CA ASN A 814 -28.02 -4.18 -5.46
C ASN A 814 -29.15 -5.25 -5.49
N ASP A 815 -28.94 -6.31 -6.29
CA ASP A 815 -28.98 -7.66 -5.66
C ASP A 815 -27.64 -8.40 -5.53
N LYS A 816 -26.53 -7.66 -5.72
CA LYS A 816 -25.18 -7.96 -5.17
C LYS A 816 -24.34 -8.89 -6.04
N LYS A 817 -24.42 -8.63 -7.34
CA LYS A 817 -23.48 -9.16 -8.32
C LYS A 817 -22.65 -7.92 -8.77
N PRO A 818 -21.30 -7.89 -8.78
CA PRO A 818 -20.55 -6.64 -9.10
C PRO A 818 -20.13 -6.52 -10.58
N ASP A 819 -20.64 -5.51 -11.31
CA ASP A 819 -21.44 -5.87 -12.48
C ASP A 819 -21.08 -5.19 -13.85
N LEU A 820 -20.37 -5.94 -14.69
CA LEU A 820 -19.73 -5.66 -16.00
C LEU A 820 -18.95 -4.36 -16.11
N ALA A 821 -19.47 -3.40 -16.85
CA ALA A 821 -18.63 -2.63 -17.75
C ALA A 821 -18.03 -3.44 -18.93
N VAL A 822 -18.03 -2.91 -20.17
CA VAL A 822 -16.79 -2.91 -20.97
C VAL A 822 -16.56 -1.48 -21.51
N CYS A 823 -15.65 -1.16 -22.43
CA CYS A 823 -15.66 0.13 -23.15
C CYS A 823 -14.96 0.11 -24.52
N ASN A 824 -15.72 -0.01 -25.63
CA ASN A 824 -15.23 -0.55 -26.91
C ASN A 824 -14.16 0.21 -27.69
N GLN A 825 -13.64 1.32 -27.17
CA GLN A 825 -12.51 2.04 -27.75
C GLN A 825 -12.73 2.58 -29.21
N GLY A 826 -13.96 2.57 -29.75
CA GLY A 826 -14.29 2.40 -31.18
C GLY A 826 -14.96 3.56 -31.97
N ASN A 827 -16.30 3.54 -32.17
CA ASN A 827 -17.08 4.64 -32.81
C ASN A 827 -18.23 5.16 -31.93
N SER A 828 -18.02 5.19 -30.63
CA SER A 828 -19.01 5.33 -29.55
C SER A 828 -19.65 3.93 -29.23
N SER A 829 -19.97 3.47 -27.99
CA SER A 829 -20.54 2.10 -27.78
C SER A 829 -21.35 1.67 -26.50
N ILE A 830 -21.92 2.53 -25.62
CA ILE A 830 -23.01 2.35 -24.58
C ILE A 830 -23.64 0.94 -24.39
N SER A 831 -24.03 0.38 -23.21
CA SER A 831 -24.37 -1.07 -23.23
C SER A 831 -25.36 -1.85 -22.27
N VAL A 832 -26.29 -1.30 -21.49
CA VAL A 832 -27.34 -2.00 -20.66
C VAL A 832 -27.52 -3.54 -20.81
N LEU A 833 -26.91 -4.48 -20.06
CA LEU A 833 -26.75 -5.90 -20.49
C LEU A 833 -27.36 -7.05 -19.64
N LEU A 834 -27.18 -7.05 -18.31
CA LEU A 834 -27.59 -8.02 -17.28
C LEU A 834 -26.84 -9.40 -17.15
N ASN A 835 -25.92 -9.59 -16.15
CA ASN A 835 -25.55 -10.89 -15.50
C ASN A 835 -26.68 -11.56 -14.71
N ASN A 836 -27.42 -12.41 -15.44
CA ASN A 836 -28.59 -13.17 -14.98
C ASN A 836 -28.28 -14.45 -14.19
N GLY A 837 -27.07 -15.01 -14.33
CA GLY A 837 -26.74 -16.39 -13.94
C GLY A 837 -27.11 -17.43 -15.01
N ASN A 838 -26.17 -18.31 -15.33
CA ASN A 838 -26.21 -19.26 -16.47
C ASN A 838 -26.66 -18.67 -17.84
N GLY A 839 -26.31 -17.40 -18.11
CA GLY A 839 -26.54 -16.69 -19.37
C GLY A 839 -25.20 -16.33 -20.05
N ILE A 840 -25.11 -15.77 -21.27
CA ILE A 840 -26.07 -15.30 -22.28
C ILE A 840 -26.93 -14.08 -21.87
N PHE A 841 -26.97 -13.08 -22.76
CA PHE A 841 -27.12 -11.66 -22.35
C PHE A 841 -28.17 -10.87 -23.19
N GLY A 842 -28.14 -9.52 -23.14
CA GLY A 842 -29.21 -8.60 -23.57
C GLY A 842 -29.70 -8.56 -25.03
N ALA A 843 -30.82 -7.87 -25.24
CA ALA A 843 -31.54 -7.72 -26.52
C ALA A 843 -32.16 -6.31 -26.67
N LYS A 844 -31.64 -5.52 -27.60
CA LYS A 844 -30.66 -4.48 -27.21
C LYS A 844 -30.97 -3.12 -27.90
N ILE A 845 -30.87 -1.95 -27.21
CA ILE A 845 -31.43 -0.66 -27.66
C ILE A 845 -30.60 0.59 -27.25
N ASP A 846 -29.76 1.12 -28.15
CA ASP A 846 -28.80 2.22 -27.87
C ASP A 846 -29.33 3.58 -27.40
N TYR A 847 -28.45 4.33 -26.72
CA TYR A 847 -28.48 5.75 -26.32
C TYR A 847 -27.24 6.48 -26.90
N ALA A 848 -26.95 7.76 -26.59
CA ALA A 848 -25.54 8.22 -26.68
C ALA A 848 -25.13 9.29 -25.67
N THR A 849 -23.89 9.19 -25.16
CA THR A 849 -23.08 10.40 -25.00
C THR A 849 -22.42 10.67 -26.38
N GLY A 850 -21.11 10.79 -26.58
CA GLY A 850 -20.59 10.92 -27.96
C GLY A 850 -19.10 10.65 -28.06
N ARG A 851 -18.53 10.47 -29.25
CA ARG A 851 -17.06 10.42 -29.46
C ARG A 851 -16.54 8.99 -29.65
N SER A 852 -15.41 8.55 -29.11
CA SER A 852 -14.46 9.20 -28.18
C SER A 852 -14.18 8.35 -26.92
N PRO A 853 -15.13 8.27 -25.96
CA PRO A 853 -14.90 8.08 -24.51
C PRO A 853 -14.16 6.80 -24.09
N GLY A 854 -13.81 6.65 -22.82
CA GLY A 854 -13.18 5.43 -22.32
C GLY A 854 -13.30 5.24 -20.81
N SER A 855 -14.18 4.34 -20.35
CA SER A 855 -14.43 3.86 -18.96
C SER A 855 -15.42 4.71 -18.09
N MET A 856 -15.57 4.54 -16.77
CA MET A 856 -16.66 5.03 -15.87
C MET A 856 -16.15 5.39 -14.45
N ALA A 857 -16.54 6.53 -13.84
CA ALA A 857 -15.98 6.96 -12.55
C ALA A 857 -16.84 7.62 -11.47
N ILE A 858 -16.62 7.17 -10.24
CA ILE A 858 -16.07 8.01 -9.18
C ILE A 858 -17.01 8.18 -7.95
N GLY A 859 -18.35 8.22 -7.94
CA GLY A 859 -19.40 8.37 -8.95
C GLY A 859 -20.84 8.54 -8.37
N ASP A 860 -21.20 8.35 -7.10
CA ASP A 860 -22.59 8.46 -6.60
C ASP A 860 -23.01 9.86 -6.07
N PHE A 861 -23.97 10.63 -6.64
CA PHE A 861 -24.25 11.97 -6.07
C PHE A 861 -25.64 12.63 -6.23
N ASN A 862 -26.43 12.65 -5.13
CA ASN A 862 -27.73 13.34 -5.06
C ASN A 862 -28.24 13.71 -3.64
N LYS A 863 -28.11 12.81 -2.67
CA LYS A 863 -28.77 12.77 -1.33
C LYS A 863 -30.31 12.76 -1.34
N ASP A 864 -30.90 11.96 -2.25
CA ASP A 864 -32.35 11.67 -2.37
C ASP A 864 -32.70 10.27 -2.99
N GLY A 865 -31.72 9.44 -3.36
CA GLY A 865 -31.87 8.00 -3.67
C GLY A 865 -32.30 7.64 -5.10
N ASN A 866 -31.69 6.60 -5.67
CA ASN A 866 -32.01 5.82 -6.89
C ASN A 866 -31.01 4.64 -6.89
N ILE A 867 -30.46 4.17 -8.02
CA ILE A 867 -29.04 3.76 -8.22
C ILE A 867 -28.69 3.92 -9.75
N ASP A 868 -27.42 4.12 -10.16
CA ASP A 868 -27.02 4.91 -11.37
C ASP A 868 -25.57 4.61 -11.97
N LEU A 869 -24.91 5.54 -12.71
CA LEU A 869 -23.91 5.25 -13.79
C LEU A 869 -22.75 6.29 -14.06
N ALA A 870 -21.49 5.83 -14.29
CA ALA A 870 -20.13 6.45 -14.45
C ALA A 870 -19.46 7.23 -15.67
N VAL A 871 -19.83 7.17 -16.95
CA VAL A 871 -18.90 7.35 -18.14
C VAL A 871 -17.84 8.48 -18.19
N VAL A 872 -16.57 8.06 -18.21
CA VAL A 872 -15.32 8.68 -18.71
C VAL A 872 -15.28 9.12 -20.15
N ASN A 873 -16.03 10.15 -20.52
CA ASN A 873 -15.77 10.84 -21.76
C ASN A 873 -14.59 11.82 -21.70
N SER A 874 -13.33 11.41 -21.47
CA SER A 874 -12.19 12.31 -21.21
C SER A 874 -11.68 13.16 -22.39
N GLY A 875 -12.57 13.72 -23.22
CA GLY A 875 -12.18 14.46 -24.41
C GLY A 875 -13.26 15.29 -25.11
N GLN A 876 -14.46 15.45 -24.57
CA GLN A 876 -15.62 15.85 -25.38
C GLN A 876 -15.70 17.30 -25.86
N ASN A 877 -14.84 18.20 -25.41
CA ASN A 877 -15.10 19.63 -25.60
C ASN A 877 -16.34 20.08 -24.81
N THR A 878 -16.57 19.45 -23.66
CA THR A 878 -17.60 19.73 -22.66
C THR A 878 -17.03 19.34 -21.28
N ILE A 879 -17.83 19.18 -20.22
CA ILE A 879 -17.88 17.99 -19.35
C ILE A 879 -19.32 17.54 -19.47
N SER A 880 -20.17 17.81 -18.48
CA SER A 880 -21.60 17.61 -18.60
C SER A 880 -22.38 18.35 -17.53
N VAL A 881 -23.63 18.73 -17.81
CA VAL A 881 -24.81 18.55 -16.92
C VAL A 881 -25.34 17.09 -17.05
N LEU A 882 -25.92 16.42 -16.03
CA LEU A 882 -26.69 15.16 -16.18
C LEU A 882 -28.04 15.09 -15.38
N ILE A 883 -28.80 16.18 -15.30
CA ILE A 883 -30.24 16.29 -14.90
C ILE A 883 -31.20 15.08 -15.16
N ASN A 884 -31.45 14.12 -14.24
CA ASN A 884 -32.24 12.88 -14.49
C ASN A 884 -32.92 12.33 -13.19
N LYS A 885 -34.06 11.58 -13.19
CA LYS A 885 -34.65 10.95 -11.95
C LYS A 885 -35.92 10.08 -12.16
N GLY A 886 -36.08 8.83 -11.67
CA GLY A 886 -35.19 7.66 -11.52
C GLY A 886 -35.81 6.43 -12.25
N LYS A 887 -35.06 5.41 -12.71
CA LYS A 887 -35.50 4.47 -13.79
C LYS A 887 -34.34 3.80 -14.56
N ALA A 888 -34.58 3.49 -15.84
CA ALA A 888 -33.78 2.52 -16.65
C ALA A 888 -33.55 2.94 -18.12
N VAL A 889 -33.52 4.25 -18.39
CA VAL A 889 -33.20 4.85 -19.69
C VAL A 889 -32.17 5.97 -19.46
N PHE A 890 -31.36 6.27 -20.47
CA PHE A 890 -30.36 7.33 -20.40
C PHE A 890 -30.35 8.21 -21.66
N SER A 891 -29.95 9.47 -21.48
CA SER A 891 -29.79 10.48 -22.52
C SER A 891 -28.39 11.16 -22.63
N SER A 892 -27.80 11.91 -21.68
CA SER A 892 -26.78 12.90 -22.08
C SER A 892 -25.88 13.50 -21.01
N ALA A 893 -24.65 13.72 -21.44
CA ALA A 893 -23.56 14.28 -20.70
C ALA A 893 -23.11 15.68 -21.27
N VAL A 894 -23.72 16.84 -20.87
CA VAL A 894 -24.06 18.12 -21.65
C VAL A 894 -23.04 19.19 -22.26
N SER A 895 -22.76 20.42 -21.72
CA SER A 895 -22.44 21.74 -22.46
C SER A 895 -22.25 23.15 -21.74
N TYR A 896 -21.02 23.61 -21.37
CA TYR A 896 -20.45 24.97 -21.03
C TYR A 896 -18.88 24.90 -21.03
N ASN A 897 -18.04 25.85 -20.52
CA ASN A 897 -16.59 26.03 -20.95
C ASN A 897 -15.41 26.15 -19.91
N VAL A 898 -14.24 25.49 -20.17
CA VAL A 898 -12.82 25.82 -19.80
C VAL A 898 -11.73 25.51 -20.87
N ASP A 899 -11.32 24.25 -21.08
CA ASP A 899 -10.02 23.86 -21.68
C ASP A 899 -9.89 22.41 -22.24
N LYS A 900 -8.68 21.78 -22.24
CA LYS A 900 -8.22 20.83 -23.29
C LYS A 900 -7.43 19.51 -22.91
N VAL A 901 -6.94 18.78 -23.94
CA VAL A 901 -6.15 17.50 -24.11
C VAL A 901 -5.78 16.59 -22.90
N PRO A 902 -6.63 15.61 -22.50
CA PRO A 902 -6.34 14.76 -21.32
C PRO A 902 -6.86 13.29 -21.28
N SER A 903 -6.69 12.66 -20.12
CA SER A 903 -7.14 11.31 -19.71
C SER A 903 -7.54 11.23 -18.21
N SER A 904 -8.15 10.12 -17.75
CA SER A 904 -8.07 9.62 -16.34
C SER A 904 -9.29 9.96 -15.39
N ILE A 905 -9.55 9.17 -14.31
CA ILE A 905 -10.14 9.57 -12.98
C ILE A 905 -10.24 8.39 -11.96
N SER A 906 -10.06 8.75 -10.68
CA SER A 906 -10.17 8.07 -9.36
C SER A 906 -10.33 9.22 -8.28
N ALA A 907 -10.52 9.13 -6.93
CA ALA A 907 -10.73 10.36 -6.05
C ALA A 907 -10.48 10.23 -4.50
N ALA A 908 -9.75 11.09 -3.75
CA ALA A 908 -9.44 11.04 -2.27
C ALA A 908 -9.89 12.21 -1.26
N ASP A 909 -10.71 11.98 -0.20
CA ASP A 909 -11.55 12.99 0.55
C ASP A 909 -10.89 13.72 1.69
N PHE A 910 -10.84 15.04 1.70
CA PHE A 910 -10.18 15.74 2.82
C PHE A 910 -11.07 16.28 3.96
N ASN A 911 -12.41 16.45 3.87
CA ASN A 911 -13.16 17.03 5.02
C ASN A 911 -14.70 16.80 5.18
N HIS A 912 -15.06 16.35 6.39
CA HIS A 912 -15.86 17.00 7.45
C HIS A 912 -17.24 17.69 7.17
N ASP A 913 -17.69 17.88 5.92
CA ASP A 913 -19.13 17.93 5.56
C ASP A 913 -19.51 16.76 4.63
N GLY A 914 -18.57 16.23 3.84
CA GLY A 914 -18.75 15.06 2.97
C GLY A 914 -19.48 15.31 1.65
N ASN A 915 -18.72 15.70 0.63
CA ASN A 915 -18.92 15.16 -0.72
C ASN A 915 -17.98 13.98 -0.89
N ILE A 916 -17.96 13.39 -2.07
CA ILE A 916 -16.73 12.89 -2.66
C ILE A 916 -16.52 13.52 -4.06
N ASP A 917 -15.36 14.14 -4.34
CA ASP A 917 -15.14 15.08 -5.47
C ASP A 917 -13.90 14.79 -6.43
N LEU A 918 -13.27 15.83 -7.04
CA LEU A 918 -13.22 15.95 -8.52
C LEU A 918 -12.10 16.84 -9.16
N VAL A 919 -10.83 16.43 -9.17
CA VAL A 919 -9.65 17.25 -9.54
C VAL A 919 -9.73 18.04 -10.86
N VAL A 920 -9.39 17.47 -12.02
CA VAL A 920 -9.19 18.27 -13.26
C VAL A 920 -8.08 19.32 -13.04
N ALA A 921 -6.82 18.94 -12.87
CA ALA A 921 -5.91 18.66 -13.98
C ALA A 921 -5.90 19.74 -15.11
N ASN A 922 -4.73 20.10 -15.64
CA ASN A 922 -4.46 21.02 -16.77
C ASN A 922 -3.07 20.67 -17.43
N SER A 923 -2.93 19.50 -18.08
CA SER A 923 -1.79 18.87 -18.78
C SER A 923 -1.23 19.64 -20.00
N GLY A 924 -1.02 20.95 -19.89
CA GLY A 924 -0.44 21.77 -20.97
C GLY A 924 0.14 23.11 -20.52
N SER A 925 -0.60 23.86 -19.71
CA SER A 925 -0.12 25.12 -19.12
C SER A 925 0.64 24.88 -17.82
N ASN A 926 0.33 23.75 -17.18
CA ASN A 926 0.28 23.61 -15.74
C ASN A 926 -0.71 24.57 -15.04
N SER A 927 -1.62 23.99 -14.27
CA SER A 927 -2.71 24.64 -13.53
C SER A 927 -3.27 23.62 -12.52
N ILE A 928 -4.31 22.84 -12.85
CA ILE A 928 -5.04 21.88 -12.01
C ILE A 928 -6.21 22.51 -11.23
N ILE A 929 -7.24 23.10 -11.85
CA ILE A 929 -8.58 23.17 -11.20
C ILE A 929 -8.75 24.23 -10.09
N VAL A 930 -9.33 23.88 -8.92
CA VAL A 930 -9.39 24.74 -7.68
C VAL A 930 -10.70 24.64 -6.86
N LEU A 931 -11.05 23.50 -6.23
CA LEU A 931 -12.42 23.20 -5.79
C LEU A 931 -12.61 22.97 -4.27
N PHE A 932 -13.59 23.67 -3.62
CA PHE A 932 -14.22 23.37 -2.31
C PHE A 932 -15.66 23.87 -2.16
N GLY A 933 -16.50 23.11 -1.44
CA GLY A 933 -17.92 22.92 -1.78
C GLY A 933 -19.03 23.82 -1.20
N ASP A 934 -20.20 23.21 -1.00
CA ASP A 934 -21.52 23.86 -0.81
C ASP A 934 -22.63 22.90 -1.28
N LYS A 935 -23.31 23.10 -2.43
CA LYS A 935 -24.30 22.11 -2.95
C LYS A 935 -24.77 22.15 -4.41
N ASN A 936 -24.65 20.99 -5.07
CA ASN A 936 -25.51 20.46 -6.14
C ASN A 936 -25.27 18.94 -6.48
N GLY A 937 -24.01 18.47 -6.56
CA GLY A 937 -23.50 17.49 -7.54
C GLY A 937 -22.94 18.16 -8.82
N VAL A 938 -23.08 19.49 -8.93
CA VAL A 938 -22.68 20.42 -10.02
C VAL A 938 -21.75 21.51 -9.46
N PHE A 939 -20.68 21.84 -10.18
CA PHE A 939 -19.37 22.05 -9.54
C PHE A 939 -18.57 23.25 -10.10
N ALA A 940 -17.34 23.56 -9.60
CA ALA A 940 -16.74 24.89 -9.98
C ALA A 940 -15.22 25.29 -10.01
N SER A 941 -14.61 25.97 -9.00
CA SER A 941 -13.64 27.13 -9.15
C SER A 941 -12.07 26.95 -9.31
N ARG A 942 -11.18 27.95 -8.99
CA ARG A 942 -9.77 28.09 -9.55
C ARG A 942 -8.61 28.92 -8.84
N ALA A 943 -7.31 28.64 -9.18
CA ALA A 943 -6.03 29.14 -8.55
C ALA A 943 -4.71 29.32 -9.42
N THR A 944 -3.46 29.35 -8.85
CA THR A 944 -2.09 29.40 -9.51
C THR A 944 -0.84 29.01 -8.61
N TYR A 945 0.10 28.14 -9.05
CA TYR A 945 1.30 27.56 -8.33
C TYR A 945 2.57 27.22 -9.24
N LYS A 946 3.42 26.16 -8.98
CA LYS A 946 4.78 25.89 -9.61
C LYS A 946 5.31 24.54 -10.28
N THR A 947 4.75 23.31 -10.17
CA THR A 947 5.23 21.96 -10.72
C THR A 947 5.55 21.77 -12.24
N ASN A 948 6.21 20.67 -12.70
CA ASN A 948 6.68 20.46 -14.11
C ASN A 948 6.02 19.27 -14.90
N SER A 949 6.50 18.99 -16.14
CA SER A 949 5.79 18.56 -17.40
C SER A 949 5.23 17.10 -17.60
N TYR A 950 4.66 16.72 -18.78
CA TYR A 950 4.57 15.31 -19.32
C TYR A 950 3.55 14.20 -18.86
N PRO A 951 2.38 14.41 -18.22
CA PRO A 951 1.43 13.35 -17.79
C PRO A 951 0.53 12.72 -18.85
N ASP A 952 0.08 11.50 -18.54
CA ASP A 952 -1.33 11.09 -18.64
C ASP A 952 -1.67 10.05 -17.54
N ASN A 953 -2.97 9.82 -17.27
CA ASN A 953 -3.60 9.00 -16.19
C ASN A 953 -3.21 9.35 -14.72
N VAL A 954 -3.96 8.84 -13.71
CA VAL A 954 -3.76 8.99 -12.21
C VAL A 954 -4.74 8.02 -11.41
N LEU A 955 -4.39 7.49 -10.20
CA LEU A 955 -5.23 6.62 -9.27
C LEU A 955 -4.60 6.44 -7.84
N SER A 956 -5.32 6.35 -6.70
CA SER A 956 -4.76 6.20 -5.31
C SER A 956 -5.51 5.30 -4.28
N GLY A 957 -5.26 5.41 -2.94
CA GLY A 957 -5.44 4.42 -1.83
C GLY A 957 -4.76 4.85 -0.47
N ASP A 958 -3.94 4.00 0.24
CA ASP A 958 -3.64 4.04 1.72
C ASP A 958 -2.21 4.21 2.50
N TRP A 959 -1.01 4.74 2.08
CA TRP A 959 0.35 4.63 2.80
C TRP A 959 0.49 5.09 4.30
N ASN A 960 1.56 4.61 4.97
CA ASN A 960 2.24 5.07 6.21
C ASN A 960 1.45 5.02 7.50
N ASN A 961 0.27 5.56 7.41
CA ASN A 961 -0.86 5.32 8.24
C ASN A 961 -0.70 5.97 9.69
N ASP A 962 -1.51 7.02 10.01
CA ASP A 962 -1.75 7.86 11.25
C ASP A 962 -3.02 8.82 11.28
N GLY A 963 -3.78 9.02 10.18
CA GLY A 963 -4.68 10.16 9.85
C GLY A 963 -5.55 10.09 8.55
N LYS A 964 -5.01 10.44 7.35
CA LYS A 964 -5.67 10.83 6.05
C LYS A 964 -4.74 10.63 4.77
N VAL A 965 -5.11 10.79 3.46
CA VAL A 965 -4.23 10.68 2.21
C VAL A 965 -3.40 11.93 1.79
N ASP A 966 -2.46 11.79 0.83
CA ASP A 966 -1.70 12.86 0.13
C ASP A 966 -1.67 12.65 -1.43
N LEU A 967 -0.87 13.42 -2.19
CA LEU A 967 -0.82 13.57 -3.65
C LEU A 967 0.30 12.74 -4.34
N VAL A 968 0.01 11.63 -5.04
CA VAL A 968 1.10 10.79 -5.63
C VAL A 968 1.63 11.20 -7.01
N VAL A 969 1.09 12.21 -7.70
CA VAL A 969 1.74 12.95 -8.82
C VAL A 969 2.86 12.22 -9.64
N THR A 970 2.72 10.98 -10.13
CA THR A 970 3.90 10.18 -10.54
C THR A 970 4.58 10.78 -11.76
N ASN A 971 5.89 10.71 -11.75
CA ASN A 971 6.85 11.60 -12.39
C ASN A 971 7.11 11.43 -13.90
N GLY A 972 6.50 10.46 -14.57
CA GLY A 972 7.17 9.69 -15.63
C GLY A 972 7.40 10.28 -17.02
N LYS A 973 8.16 11.37 -17.21
CA LYS A 973 8.73 11.77 -18.54
C LYS A 973 10.06 12.55 -18.51
N SER A 974 10.48 13.09 -17.37
CA SER A 974 11.85 13.55 -17.04
C SER A 974 12.21 12.97 -15.66
N ASN A 975 12.98 13.61 -14.77
CA ASN A 975 13.17 13.12 -13.39
C ASN A 975 13.27 14.17 -12.27
N ASN A 976 12.59 13.86 -11.17
CA ASN A 976 13.17 13.68 -9.82
C ASN A 976 12.69 12.31 -9.32
N VAL A 977 12.37 12.10 -8.04
CA VAL A 977 11.34 11.14 -7.52
C VAL A 977 10.96 11.68 -6.14
N VAL A 978 9.65 11.77 -5.87
CA VAL A 978 9.02 12.42 -4.71
C VAL A 978 9.13 11.66 -3.35
N VAL A 979 7.96 11.19 -2.89
CA VAL A 979 7.55 10.32 -1.73
C VAL A 979 6.94 11.14 -0.58
N PHE A 980 5.95 11.99 -0.89
CA PHE A 980 5.55 13.16 -0.08
C PHE A 980 4.72 12.99 1.23
N GLN A 981 4.35 14.14 1.84
CA GLN A 981 4.15 14.37 3.28
C GLN A 981 3.17 15.55 3.53
N ASN A 982 2.36 15.56 4.61
CA ASN A 982 0.92 15.86 4.60
C ASN A 982 0.28 16.64 5.85
N ILE A 983 0.48 17.92 6.25
CA ILE A 983 -0.06 18.58 7.52
C ILE A 983 -1.53 19.10 7.75
N CYS A 984 -2.43 19.46 6.80
CA CYS A 984 -3.84 20.00 6.97
C CYS A 984 -4.80 19.41 8.10
N LYS A 985 -4.51 19.48 9.41
CA LYS A 985 -5.27 18.71 10.42
C LYS A 985 -6.80 18.96 10.47
N LYS A 986 -7.54 17.87 10.75
CA LYS A 986 -8.97 17.72 11.14
C LYS A 986 -9.47 18.86 12.05
#